data_AF-A0A022VWG6-F1
#
_entry.id   AF-A0A022VWG6-F1
#
_cell.length_a   1.000
_cell.length_b   1.000
_cell.length_c   1.000
_cell.angle_alpha   90.00
_cell.angle_beta   90.00
_cell.angle_gamma   90.00
#
_symmetry.space_group_name_H-M   'P 1'
#
loop_
_entity.id
_entity.type
_entity.pdbx_description
1 polymer ?
#
loop_
_entity_poly.entity_id
_entity_poly.type
_entity_poly.pdbx_seq_one_letter_code
_entity_poly.pdbx_strand_id
1 'polypeptide(L)'
;MGSMMADCGPKEKILPVRSRLDLDEYISTAKEAPKIIPESDLRTLTQGPLKRLLLEPGNYEKSLSLWRCLFHTLQDTTLPIPHQASVCNAICAFLEAAITAKGLEVCKFARSEKTWLAVFEVYLDRFEYSPPKPMKQILATLTNILATHSDPDTAGSIRSYLIDSVVKTILLAEPLTRLKASVVSLHFLIRKEAFPAVDLVAHLQRWLQANVNSWTPAIGEHATNIGLDVSTFTGRAPSASVEEQGTITAQLLCLVLLLHLQNANVVTSSGALLSQLCFKLKKESENGPFQYSTPGHGAPFWAAPLKYLSLRNLDNLDATISLAFHLLFRGQPAEFSSFLDVLPLKDLLSENYGETGTAEFALLIAVLETGKELGLVHEDKAPNSLSPDKLLVLESQKLRLLLIHSNAKIRVRVLSLLISAPSTTKPFSSDALLILKEMLPFIHAEADAHVRSELVSLIRKFTVRLRGGSSTCSLAPGENATEQGSAHLDAQSFVSWYIDFLQSELRPNASYQTHILALKALATIIQSGLDPRIDPAKLSKIGSDQRNWPFSRDIFTLSLFRALGDLLTNPYEEIRMTSLTLLGLFPASFLRPQNIADTDSGRTRRHPYSQLLDSLARAEEMAGQTSRADHADGVARIYHFLFDLADTGRCSGQKIIVYDYKYDIVDSILTKLEKVTSLSDITTLRNTPIHGHLSALRFVLPVSDTTTV
;
A
#
# COMPACT_ATOMS: atom_id res chain seq x y z
N MET A 1 -3.86 70.53 47.33
CA MET A 1 -4.95 70.15 46.41
C MET A 1 -4.45 69.01 45.55
N GLY A 2 -4.71 67.79 46.00
CA GLY A 2 -4.32 66.55 45.32
C GLY A 2 -5.54 65.93 44.64
N SER A 3 -5.33 65.33 43.48
CA SER A 3 -6.28 64.47 42.77
C SER A 3 -5.44 63.54 41.89
N MET A 4 -4.94 62.42 42.46
CA MET A 4 -5.51 61.07 42.38
C MET A 4 -5.74 60.58 40.94
N MET A 5 -4.68 60.04 40.34
CA MET A 5 -4.77 59.01 39.31
C MET A 5 -5.31 57.73 39.96
N ALA A 6 -6.45 57.24 39.48
CA ALA A 6 -6.98 55.93 39.83
C ALA A 6 -6.54 54.90 38.79
N ASP A 7 -5.76 53.95 39.28
CA ASP A 7 -5.24 52.76 38.64
C ASP A 7 -6.40 51.77 38.36
N CYS A 8 -6.72 51.55 37.08
CA CYS A 8 -7.64 50.50 36.66
C CYS A 8 -6.84 49.21 36.46
N GLY A 9 -6.69 48.44 37.54
CA GLY A 9 -6.10 47.10 37.52
C GLY A 9 -6.77 46.16 36.50
N PRO A 10 -6.09 45.07 36.12
CA PRO A 10 -6.61 44.12 35.15
C PRO A 10 -7.89 43.49 35.71
N LYS A 11 -9.00 43.61 34.95
CA LYS A 11 -10.23 42.88 35.21
C LYS A 11 -9.89 41.39 35.30
N GLU A 12 -9.87 40.87 36.53
CA GLU A 12 -9.93 39.44 36.78
C GLU A 12 -11.13 38.90 36.01
N LYS A 13 -10.85 38.07 34.98
CA LYS A 13 -11.85 37.16 34.44
C LYS A 13 -12.28 36.27 35.61
N ILE A 14 -13.44 36.57 36.18
CA ILE A 14 -14.13 35.71 37.12
C ILE A 14 -14.32 34.36 36.44
N LEU A 15 -13.46 33.40 36.81
CA LEU A 15 -13.64 31.99 36.49
C LEU A 15 -14.97 31.55 37.10
N PRO A 16 -15.82 30.80 36.38
CA PRO A 16 -17.06 30.31 36.95
C PRO A 16 -16.73 29.44 38.17
N VAL A 17 -17.48 29.67 39.24
CA VAL A 17 -17.44 28.92 40.50
C VAL A 17 -17.44 27.43 40.16
N ARG A 18 -16.31 26.75 40.41
CA ARG A 18 -16.22 25.29 40.32
C ARG A 18 -17.27 24.72 41.27
N SER A 19 -18.29 24.07 40.72
CA SER A 19 -19.20 23.22 41.49
C SER A 19 -18.36 22.32 42.39
N ARG A 20 -18.48 22.48 43.71
CA ARG A 20 -17.95 21.50 44.65
C ARG A 20 -18.79 20.25 44.44
N LEU A 21 -18.28 19.32 43.65
CA LEU A 21 -18.87 17.99 43.54
C LEU A 21 -18.95 17.41 44.94
N ASP A 22 -20.15 17.05 45.39
CA ASP A 22 -20.34 16.43 46.68
C ASP A 22 -19.93 14.96 46.60
N LEU A 23 -18.71 14.67 47.05
CA LEU A 23 -18.17 13.31 47.09
C LEU A 23 -18.91 12.44 48.12
N ASP A 24 -19.57 13.05 49.12
CA ASP A 24 -20.21 12.31 50.21
C ASP A 24 -21.44 11.53 49.73
N GLU A 25 -22.11 11.97 48.64
CA GLU A 25 -23.21 11.21 48.01
C GLU A 25 -22.72 9.84 47.51
N TYR A 26 -21.56 9.78 46.85
CA TYR A 26 -20.99 8.55 46.31
C TYR A 26 -20.29 7.71 47.39
N ILE A 27 -19.72 8.36 48.41
CA ILE A 27 -18.96 7.68 49.49
C ILE A 27 -19.91 7.01 50.50
N SER A 28 -21.03 7.65 50.83
CA SER A 28 -22.01 7.15 51.81
C SER A 28 -22.86 6.01 51.25
N THR A 29 -23.28 6.09 49.98
CA THR A 29 -24.17 5.10 49.34
C THR A 29 -23.45 3.84 48.84
N ALA A 30 -22.15 3.92 48.56
CA ALA A 30 -21.33 2.77 48.12
C ALA A 30 -21.16 1.66 49.18
N LYS A 31 -21.58 1.90 50.43
CA LYS A 31 -21.58 0.88 51.49
C LYS A 31 -22.75 -0.11 51.35
N GLU A 32 -23.85 0.25 50.70
CA GLU A 32 -25.05 -0.58 50.53
C GLU A 32 -25.16 -1.16 49.10
N ALA A 33 -24.95 -0.33 48.06
CA ALA A 33 -24.85 -0.77 46.66
C ALA A 33 -24.11 0.28 45.81
N PRO A 34 -23.16 -0.10 44.94
CA PRO A 34 -22.46 0.84 44.07
C PRO A 34 -23.42 1.41 43.01
N LYS A 35 -23.38 2.73 42.80
CA LYS A 35 -24.21 3.42 41.80
C LYS A 35 -23.40 3.79 40.55
N ILE A 36 -24.09 3.87 39.40
CA ILE A 36 -23.54 4.43 38.18
C ILE A 36 -23.31 5.93 38.39
N ILE A 37 -22.08 6.39 38.18
CA ILE A 37 -21.72 7.81 38.31
C ILE A 37 -22.08 8.52 37.00
N PRO A 38 -22.86 9.62 37.02
CA PRO A 38 -23.19 10.42 35.85
C PRO A 38 -21.95 10.94 35.10
N GLU A 39 -22.06 11.11 33.79
CA GLU A 39 -20.97 11.58 32.92
C GLU A 39 -20.39 12.94 33.36
N SER A 40 -21.24 13.90 33.74
CA SER A 40 -20.84 15.23 34.24
C SER A 40 -19.93 15.14 35.45
N ASP A 41 -20.22 14.17 36.31
CA ASP A 41 -19.59 14.02 37.61
C ASP A 41 -18.26 13.29 37.46
N LEU A 42 -18.19 12.28 36.59
CA LEU A 42 -16.94 11.66 36.17
C LEU A 42 -15.94 12.69 35.61
N ARG A 43 -16.40 13.61 34.76
CA ARG A 43 -15.54 14.67 34.22
C ARG A 43 -15.05 15.60 35.33
N THR A 44 -15.93 16.00 36.23
CA THR A 44 -15.58 16.90 37.34
C THR A 44 -14.62 16.21 38.33
N LEU A 45 -14.80 14.92 38.61
CA LEU A 45 -13.92 14.12 39.47
C LEU A 45 -12.47 14.14 38.99
N THR A 46 -12.26 13.98 37.68
CA THR A 46 -10.91 13.96 37.08
C THR A 46 -10.20 15.32 37.08
N GLN A 47 -10.90 16.43 37.34
CA GLN A 47 -10.33 17.78 37.39
C GLN A 47 -9.67 18.14 38.74
N GLY A 48 -9.38 17.15 39.57
CA GLY A 48 -8.61 17.31 40.81
C GLY A 48 -9.28 16.87 42.12
N PRO A 49 -10.62 16.81 42.28
CA PRO A 49 -11.25 16.27 43.49
C PRO A 49 -10.78 14.84 43.80
N LEU A 50 -10.72 13.98 42.78
CA LEU A 50 -10.27 12.59 42.92
C LEU A 50 -8.82 12.51 43.42
N LYS A 51 -7.92 13.32 42.85
CA LYS A 51 -6.51 13.33 43.25
C LYS A 51 -6.34 13.87 44.68
N ARG A 52 -7.12 14.88 45.07
CA ARG A 52 -7.09 15.42 46.45
C ARG A 52 -7.52 14.36 47.47
N LEU A 53 -8.63 13.66 47.21
CA LEU A 53 -9.12 12.58 48.09
C LEU A 53 -8.05 11.50 48.35
N LEU A 54 -7.36 11.06 47.29
CA LEU A 54 -6.37 9.99 47.36
C LEU A 54 -5.05 10.42 48.02
N LEU A 55 -4.69 11.69 47.95
CA LEU A 55 -3.47 12.23 48.57
C LEU A 55 -3.65 12.60 50.05
N GLU A 56 -4.90 12.76 50.51
CA GLU A 56 -5.22 13.06 51.91
C GLU A 56 -5.07 11.80 52.81
N PRO A 57 -4.27 11.85 53.89
CA PRO A 57 -4.10 10.72 54.81
C PRO A 57 -5.42 10.35 55.51
N GLY A 58 -5.66 9.05 55.72
CA GLY A 58 -6.83 8.55 56.47
C GLY A 58 -8.11 8.34 55.65
N ASN A 59 -8.10 8.66 54.35
CA ASN A 59 -9.26 8.52 53.46
C ASN A 59 -9.35 7.18 52.70
N TYR A 60 -8.73 6.10 53.21
CA TYR A 60 -8.69 4.80 52.52
C TYR A 60 -10.10 4.24 52.23
N GLU A 61 -10.96 4.16 53.25
CA GLU A 61 -12.33 3.66 53.11
C GLU A 61 -13.15 4.51 52.12
N LYS A 62 -13.01 5.84 52.18
CA LYS A 62 -13.67 6.76 51.25
C LYS A 62 -13.21 6.53 49.80
N SER A 63 -11.91 6.30 49.62
CA SER A 63 -11.31 6.01 48.32
C SER A 63 -11.80 4.68 47.76
N LEU A 64 -11.94 3.66 48.61
CA LEU A 64 -12.45 2.34 48.22
C LEU A 64 -13.94 2.38 47.85
N SER A 65 -14.75 3.13 48.59
CA SER A 65 -16.15 3.40 48.23
C SER A 65 -16.27 4.04 46.85
N LEU A 66 -15.48 5.09 46.58
CA LEU A 66 -15.47 5.74 45.27
C LEU A 66 -15.01 4.79 44.15
N TRP A 67 -13.98 3.98 44.41
CA TRP A 67 -13.53 2.95 43.46
C TRP A 67 -14.65 1.98 43.09
N ARG A 68 -15.45 1.51 44.07
CA ARG A 68 -16.57 0.58 43.80
C ARG A 68 -17.58 1.18 42.83
N CYS A 69 -17.95 2.46 42.99
CA CYS A 69 -18.85 3.15 42.06
C CYS A 69 -18.21 3.37 40.68
N LEU A 70 -16.93 3.77 40.63
CA LEU A 70 -16.19 3.92 39.37
C LEU A 70 -16.10 2.59 38.61
N PHE A 71 -15.73 1.51 39.30
CA PHE A 71 -15.59 0.20 38.70
C PHE A 71 -16.94 -0.38 38.27
N HIS A 72 -18.00 -0.20 39.06
CA HIS A 72 -19.35 -0.59 38.66
C HIS A 72 -19.81 0.16 37.40
N THR A 73 -19.51 1.47 37.31
CA THR A 73 -19.77 2.27 36.11
C THR A 73 -18.94 1.77 34.91
N LEU A 74 -17.72 1.29 35.13
CA LEU A 74 -16.87 0.69 34.09
C LEU A 74 -17.39 -0.69 33.64
N GLN A 75 -18.14 -1.42 34.45
CA GLN A 75 -18.69 -2.71 34.05
C GLN A 75 -19.94 -2.57 33.17
N ASP A 76 -20.60 -1.41 33.20
CA ASP A 76 -21.80 -1.18 32.41
C ASP A 76 -21.46 -0.96 30.92
N THR A 77 -21.95 -1.89 30.09
CA THR A 77 -21.78 -1.92 28.63
C THR A 77 -22.86 -1.13 27.89
N THR A 78 -23.95 -0.75 28.57
CA THR A 78 -25.10 -0.04 27.97
C THR A 78 -24.89 1.48 27.91
N LEU A 79 -23.86 1.99 28.59
CA LEU A 79 -23.58 3.42 28.64
C LEU A 79 -23.18 4.00 27.28
N PRO A 80 -23.57 5.25 26.96
CA PRO A 80 -23.15 5.95 25.75
C PRO A 80 -21.62 6.12 25.66
N ILE A 81 -21.08 6.18 24.43
CA ILE A 81 -19.63 6.31 24.16
C ILE A 81 -18.95 7.46 24.96
N PRO A 82 -19.51 8.68 25.08
CA PRO A 82 -18.91 9.76 25.88
C PRO A 82 -18.82 9.45 27.37
N HIS A 83 -19.82 8.74 27.90
CA HIS A 83 -19.85 8.26 29.28
C HIS A 83 -18.80 7.17 29.50
N GLN A 84 -18.72 6.20 28.59
CA GLN A 84 -17.67 5.16 28.60
C GLN A 84 -16.26 5.77 28.61
N ALA A 85 -16.01 6.78 27.77
CA ALA A 85 -14.74 7.48 27.74
C ALA A 85 -14.43 8.19 29.07
N SER A 86 -15.45 8.82 29.68
CA SER A 86 -15.30 9.54 30.94
C SER A 86 -14.98 8.60 32.11
N VAL A 87 -15.60 7.42 32.17
CA VAL A 87 -15.29 6.43 33.22
C VAL A 87 -13.91 5.79 33.03
N CYS A 88 -13.50 5.49 31.79
CA CYS A 88 -12.15 5.00 31.52
C CYS A 88 -11.08 5.99 32.01
N ASN A 89 -11.27 7.27 31.71
CA ASN A 89 -10.37 8.34 32.16
C ASN A 89 -10.36 8.46 33.69
N ALA A 90 -11.51 8.33 34.34
CA ALA A 90 -11.61 8.38 35.80
C ALA A 90 -10.93 7.18 36.48
N ILE A 91 -11.06 5.97 35.93
CA ILE A 91 -10.35 4.77 36.40
C ILE A 91 -8.84 4.95 36.26
N CYS A 92 -8.36 5.44 35.11
CA CYS A 92 -6.93 5.70 34.91
C CYS A 92 -6.42 6.75 35.91
N ALA A 93 -7.14 7.87 36.05
CA ALA A 93 -6.79 8.93 37.00
C ALA A 93 -6.80 8.43 38.45
N PHE A 94 -7.74 7.55 38.82
CA PHE A 94 -7.76 6.89 40.13
C PHE A 94 -6.49 6.09 40.36
N LEU A 95 -6.17 5.17 39.46
CA LEU A 95 -5.02 4.29 39.62
C LEU A 95 -3.70 5.06 39.62
N GLU A 96 -3.52 6.03 38.72
CA GLU A 96 -2.32 6.89 38.67
C GLU A 96 -2.13 7.75 39.93
N ALA A 97 -3.22 8.30 40.48
CA ALA A 97 -3.16 9.04 41.74
C ALA A 97 -2.92 8.10 42.94
N ALA A 98 -3.53 6.91 42.93
CA ALA A 98 -3.37 5.92 44.00
C ALA A 98 -1.92 5.40 44.11
N ILE A 99 -1.25 5.14 42.98
CA ILE A 99 0.15 4.67 43.00
C ILE A 99 1.16 5.75 43.42
N THR A 100 0.78 7.03 43.34
CA THR A 100 1.61 8.17 43.77
C THR A 100 1.26 8.67 45.17
N ALA A 101 0.21 8.13 45.79
CA ALA A 101 -0.23 8.53 47.11
C ALA A 101 0.75 8.09 48.20
N LYS A 102 0.89 8.94 49.23
CA LYS A 102 1.70 8.63 50.43
C LYS A 102 1.04 7.58 51.34
N GLY A 103 -0.26 7.33 51.17
CA GLY A 103 -1.01 6.33 51.93
C GLY A 103 -0.70 4.90 51.47
N LEU A 104 -0.10 4.10 52.36
CA LEU A 104 0.36 2.75 52.07
C LEU A 104 -0.78 1.82 51.58
N GLU A 105 -1.97 1.94 52.15
CA GLU A 105 -3.10 1.04 51.86
C GLU A 105 -3.74 1.28 50.49
N VAL A 106 -3.95 2.55 50.09
CA VAL A 106 -4.48 2.89 48.76
C VAL A 106 -3.51 2.46 47.65
N CYS A 107 -2.20 2.66 47.89
CA CYS A 107 -1.16 2.25 46.95
C CYS A 107 -1.08 0.73 46.80
N LYS A 108 -1.10 -0.02 47.92
CA LYS A 108 -1.19 -1.50 47.92
C LYS A 108 -2.44 -1.99 47.18
N PHE A 109 -3.59 -1.35 47.41
CA PHE A 109 -4.84 -1.69 46.73
C PHE A 109 -4.72 -1.54 45.20
N ALA A 110 -4.21 -0.39 44.73
CA ALA A 110 -4.07 -0.10 43.30
C ALA A 110 -3.01 -0.98 42.62
N ARG A 111 -2.00 -1.44 43.36
CA ARG A 111 -0.95 -2.36 42.89
C ARG A 111 -1.33 -3.84 43.04
N SER A 112 -2.40 -4.16 43.77
CA SER A 112 -2.77 -5.57 44.01
C SER A 112 -3.13 -6.30 42.72
N GLU A 113 -2.76 -7.58 42.66
CA GLU A 113 -3.15 -8.50 41.59
C GLU A 113 -4.67 -8.46 41.34
N LYS A 114 -5.46 -8.55 42.42
CA LYS A 114 -6.93 -8.55 42.33
C LYS A 114 -7.47 -7.33 41.58
N THR A 115 -6.97 -6.14 41.89
CA THR A 115 -7.40 -4.90 41.22
C THR A 115 -6.95 -4.88 39.77
N TRP A 116 -5.70 -5.28 39.50
CA TRP A 116 -5.15 -5.32 38.16
C TRP A 116 -5.96 -6.26 37.24
N LEU A 117 -6.18 -7.50 37.69
CA LEU A 117 -6.93 -8.52 36.95
C LEU A 117 -8.39 -8.07 36.69
N ALA A 118 -9.05 -7.50 37.70
CA ALA A 118 -10.44 -7.06 37.55
C ALA A 118 -10.61 -5.97 36.48
N VAL A 119 -9.70 -5.00 36.42
CA VAL A 119 -9.74 -3.95 35.38
C VAL A 119 -9.33 -4.52 34.01
N PHE A 120 -8.36 -5.43 33.98
CA PHE A 120 -7.89 -6.03 32.74
C PHE A 120 -8.93 -6.93 32.07
N GLU A 121 -9.70 -7.72 32.83
CA GLU A 121 -10.81 -8.53 32.30
C GLU A 121 -11.87 -7.65 31.62
N VAL A 122 -12.26 -6.55 32.28
CA VAL A 122 -13.21 -5.60 31.68
C VAL A 122 -12.64 -4.98 30.40
N TYR A 123 -11.33 -4.69 30.38
CA TYR A 123 -10.67 -4.24 29.16
C TYR A 123 -10.72 -5.29 28.04
N LEU A 124 -10.42 -6.56 28.33
CA LEU A 124 -10.44 -7.64 27.32
C LEU A 124 -11.83 -7.81 26.70
N ASP A 125 -12.89 -7.76 27.51
CA ASP A 125 -14.27 -7.95 27.04
C ASP A 125 -14.79 -6.76 26.24
N ARG A 126 -14.33 -5.55 26.56
CA ARG A 126 -14.88 -4.32 25.98
C ARG A 126 -14.08 -3.75 24.83
N PHE A 127 -12.82 -4.15 24.65
CA PHE A 127 -11.90 -3.51 23.70
C PHE A 127 -12.45 -3.43 22.27
N GLU A 128 -13.16 -4.46 21.81
CA GLU A 128 -13.71 -4.52 20.46
C GLU A 128 -14.88 -3.54 20.25
N TYR A 129 -15.67 -3.29 21.30
CA TYR A 129 -16.93 -2.54 21.23
C TYR A 129 -16.83 -1.11 21.80
N SER A 130 -15.74 -0.78 22.48
CA SER A 130 -15.53 0.51 23.12
C SER A 130 -14.59 1.42 22.32
N PRO A 131 -14.64 2.75 22.54
CA PRO A 131 -13.78 3.70 21.83
C PRO A 131 -12.29 3.35 22.02
N PRO A 132 -11.47 3.35 20.94
CA PRO A 132 -10.09 2.85 21.01
C PRO A 132 -9.17 3.64 21.94
N LYS A 133 -9.34 4.96 22.02
CA LYS A 133 -8.42 5.85 22.74
C LYS A 133 -8.51 5.65 24.27
N PRO A 134 -9.69 5.69 24.91
CA PRO A 134 -9.80 5.41 26.35
C PRO A 134 -9.38 3.99 26.73
N MET A 135 -9.71 2.98 25.91
CA MET A 135 -9.29 1.59 26.18
C MET A 135 -7.77 1.42 26.13
N LYS A 136 -7.10 2.03 25.15
CA LYS A 136 -5.63 2.08 25.11
C LYS A 136 -5.02 2.79 26.32
N GLN A 137 -5.71 3.77 26.90
CA GLN A 137 -5.25 4.44 28.12
C GLN A 137 -5.35 3.53 29.35
N ILE A 138 -6.43 2.74 29.47
CA ILE A 138 -6.54 1.70 30.52
C ILE A 138 -5.36 0.72 30.40
N LEU A 139 -5.14 0.17 29.20
CA LEU A 139 -4.01 -0.74 28.96
C LEU A 139 -2.67 -0.09 29.31
N ALA A 140 -2.47 1.18 28.93
CA ALA A 140 -1.24 1.90 29.24
C ALA A 140 -1.01 2.09 30.74
N THR A 141 -2.08 2.41 31.48
CA THR A 141 -2.06 2.55 32.94
C THR A 141 -1.69 1.23 33.61
N LEU A 142 -2.39 0.14 33.24
CA LEU A 142 -2.13 -1.20 33.78
C LEU A 142 -0.71 -1.70 33.45
N THR A 143 -0.25 -1.43 32.24
CA THR A 143 1.12 -1.77 31.80
C THR A 143 2.16 -1.03 32.63
N ASN A 144 1.95 0.26 32.91
CA ASN A 144 2.85 1.05 33.74
C ASN A 144 2.88 0.55 35.20
N ILE A 145 1.73 0.17 35.75
CA ILE A 145 1.64 -0.41 37.09
C ILE A 145 2.43 -1.71 37.17
N LEU A 146 2.29 -2.60 36.17
CA LEU A 146 3.03 -3.86 36.12
C LEU A 146 4.53 -3.66 35.90
N ALA A 147 4.93 -2.75 34.99
CA ALA A 147 6.34 -2.45 34.72
C ALA A 147 7.07 -1.85 35.93
N THR A 148 6.36 -1.11 36.78
CA THR A 148 6.92 -0.46 37.98
C THR A 148 6.58 -1.21 39.27
N HIS A 149 6.15 -2.47 39.17
CA HIS A 149 5.75 -3.25 40.33
C HIS A 149 6.94 -3.55 41.24
N SER A 150 6.81 -3.29 42.55
CA SER A 150 7.90 -3.45 43.51
C SER A 150 8.05 -4.89 44.03
N ASP A 151 6.96 -5.66 44.00
CA ASP A 151 6.95 -7.06 44.45
C ASP A 151 7.01 -8.02 43.23
N PRO A 152 8.09 -8.81 43.09
CA PRO A 152 8.28 -9.70 41.95
C PRO A 152 7.28 -10.87 41.95
N ASP A 153 6.79 -11.32 43.11
CA ASP A 153 5.87 -12.47 43.20
C ASP A 153 4.50 -12.11 42.62
N THR A 154 3.93 -10.98 43.05
CA THR A 154 2.69 -10.44 42.48
C THR A 154 2.83 -10.18 40.98
N ALA A 155 3.95 -9.60 40.53
CA ALA A 155 4.19 -9.36 39.11
C ALA A 155 4.28 -10.67 38.31
N GLY A 156 4.93 -11.69 38.86
CA GLY A 156 5.00 -13.03 38.30
C GLY A 156 3.64 -13.73 38.22
N SER A 157 2.79 -13.55 39.23
CA SER A 157 1.40 -14.06 39.22
C SER A 157 0.58 -13.41 38.10
N ILE A 158 0.64 -12.09 37.97
CA ILE A 158 -0.04 -11.35 36.88
C ILE A 158 0.47 -11.82 35.50
N ARG A 159 1.78 -12.02 35.33
CA ARG A 159 2.37 -12.54 34.08
C ARG A 159 1.92 -13.96 33.77
N SER A 160 1.74 -14.81 34.79
CA SER A 160 1.21 -16.16 34.62
C SER A 160 -0.25 -16.12 34.16
N TYR A 161 -1.08 -15.28 34.77
CA TYR A 161 -2.44 -15.04 34.32
C TYR A 161 -2.50 -14.51 32.87
N LEU A 162 -1.57 -13.64 32.47
CA LEU A 162 -1.48 -13.15 31.10
C LEU A 162 -1.19 -14.27 30.08
N ILE A 163 -0.47 -15.32 30.46
CA ILE A 163 -0.35 -16.51 29.60
C ILE A 163 -1.70 -17.16 29.39
N ASP A 164 -2.43 -17.43 30.47
CA ASP A 164 -3.70 -18.16 30.42
C ASP A 164 -4.85 -17.38 29.77
N SER A 165 -4.83 -16.04 29.88
CA SER A 165 -5.90 -15.17 29.36
C SER A 165 -5.59 -14.56 27.99
N VAL A 166 -4.33 -14.17 27.73
CA VAL A 166 -3.94 -13.43 26.53
C VAL A 166 -3.21 -14.33 25.56
N VAL A 167 -2.11 -14.97 25.99
CA VAL A 167 -1.26 -15.74 25.07
C VAL A 167 -1.99 -16.98 24.57
N LYS A 168 -2.71 -17.68 25.45
CA LYS A 168 -3.61 -18.79 25.07
C LYS A 168 -4.61 -18.37 23.99
N THR A 169 -5.27 -17.22 24.15
CA THR A 169 -6.22 -16.72 23.15
C THR A 169 -5.54 -16.40 21.81
N ILE A 170 -4.30 -15.89 21.83
CA ILE A 170 -3.52 -15.68 20.60
C ILE A 170 -3.18 -17.03 19.94
N LEU A 171 -2.74 -18.03 20.72
CA LEU A 171 -2.37 -19.36 20.20
C LEU A 171 -3.55 -20.10 19.59
N LEU A 172 -4.67 -20.14 20.30
CA LEU A 172 -5.84 -20.94 19.92
C LEU A 172 -6.84 -20.16 19.07
N ALA A 173 -6.66 -18.84 18.91
CA ALA A 173 -7.63 -17.94 18.30
C ALA A 173 -9.01 -17.93 19.00
N GLU A 174 -9.08 -18.29 20.29
CA GLU A 174 -10.33 -18.43 21.05
C GLU A 174 -10.28 -17.76 22.44
N PRO A 175 -11.33 -17.00 22.83
CA PRO A 175 -12.46 -16.57 22.01
C PRO A 175 -12.05 -15.45 21.02
N LEU A 176 -12.64 -15.46 19.82
CA LEU A 176 -12.32 -14.47 18.77
C LEU A 176 -12.59 -13.01 19.20
N THR A 177 -13.59 -12.78 20.05
CA THR A 177 -13.95 -11.45 20.57
C THR A 177 -12.84 -10.82 21.40
N ARG A 178 -12.01 -11.63 22.06
CA ARG A 178 -10.85 -11.15 22.84
C ARG A 178 -9.56 -11.11 22.03
N LEU A 179 -9.49 -11.78 20.87
CA LEU A 179 -8.25 -11.96 20.11
C LEU A 179 -7.52 -10.64 19.80
N LYS A 180 -8.25 -9.62 19.32
CA LYS A 180 -7.65 -8.31 19.01
C LYS A 180 -7.15 -7.61 20.27
N ALA A 181 -7.91 -7.66 21.36
CA ALA A 181 -7.51 -7.12 22.64
C ALA A 181 -6.23 -7.80 23.16
N SER A 182 -6.15 -9.12 23.01
CA SER A 182 -5.02 -9.95 23.42
C SER A 182 -3.75 -9.61 22.65
N VAL A 183 -3.80 -9.57 21.31
CA VAL A 183 -2.63 -9.22 20.47
C VAL A 183 -2.13 -7.80 20.79
N VAL A 184 -3.04 -6.83 20.92
CA VAL A 184 -2.70 -5.44 21.28
C VAL A 184 -2.10 -5.34 22.68
N SER A 185 -2.64 -6.09 23.64
CA SER A 185 -2.13 -6.13 25.01
C SER A 185 -0.71 -6.66 25.06
N LEU A 186 -0.46 -7.82 24.44
CA LEU A 186 0.86 -8.43 24.44
C LEU A 186 1.89 -7.54 23.77
N HIS A 187 1.54 -6.90 22.65
CA HIS A 187 2.41 -5.92 22.00
C HIS A 187 2.77 -4.75 22.93
N PHE A 188 1.80 -4.18 23.64
CA PHE A 188 2.04 -3.04 24.52
C PHE A 188 2.88 -3.44 25.75
N LEU A 189 2.59 -4.60 26.34
CA LEU A 189 3.31 -5.16 27.49
C LEU A 189 4.79 -5.43 27.18
N ILE A 190 5.10 -6.05 26.03
CA ILE A 190 6.48 -6.28 25.58
C ILE A 190 7.18 -4.96 25.25
N ARG A 191 6.50 -4.06 24.52
CA ARG A 191 7.09 -2.76 24.13
C ARG A 191 7.52 -1.93 25.35
N LYS A 192 6.78 -2.02 26.45
CA LYS A 192 7.00 -1.27 27.70
C LYS A 192 7.79 -2.03 28.76
N GLU A 193 8.32 -3.22 28.44
CA GLU A 193 9.05 -4.07 29.39
C GLU A 193 8.25 -4.48 30.65
N ALA A 194 6.91 -4.39 30.59
CA ALA A 194 6.06 -4.90 31.68
C ALA A 194 6.04 -6.43 31.70
N PHE A 195 6.17 -7.03 30.52
CA PHE A 195 6.37 -8.46 30.31
C PHE A 195 7.59 -8.65 29.39
N PRO A 196 8.81 -8.78 29.95
CA PRO A 196 10.02 -8.98 29.17
C PRO A 196 9.89 -10.18 28.22
N ALA A 197 10.48 -10.09 27.02
CA ALA A 197 10.29 -11.11 25.99
C ALA A 197 10.85 -12.49 26.39
N VAL A 198 11.95 -12.54 27.13
CA VAL A 198 12.53 -13.79 27.66
C VAL A 198 11.63 -14.40 28.73
N ASP A 199 11.08 -13.58 29.63
CA ASP A 199 10.11 -14.04 30.63
C ASP A 199 8.86 -14.62 29.95
N LEU A 200 8.36 -13.97 28.90
CA LEU A 200 7.24 -14.45 28.10
C LEU A 200 7.53 -15.83 27.52
N VAL A 201 8.69 -16.01 26.88
CA VAL A 201 9.11 -17.30 26.32
C VAL A 201 9.18 -18.38 27.40
N ALA A 202 9.77 -18.09 28.56
CA ALA A 202 9.88 -19.04 29.66
C ALA A 202 8.52 -19.43 30.27
N HIS A 203 7.59 -18.48 30.42
CA HIS A 203 6.24 -18.77 30.91
C HIS A 203 5.41 -19.53 29.88
N LEU A 204 5.53 -19.15 28.60
CA LEU A 204 4.86 -19.84 27.51
C LEU A 204 5.36 -21.29 27.37
N GLN A 205 6.66 -21.53 27.49
CA GLN A 205 7.24 -22.88 27.45
C GLN A 205 6.61 -23.79 28.50
N ARG A 206 6.53 -23.33 29.76
CA ARG A 206 5.88 -24.08 30.85
C ARG A 206 4.41 -24.37 30.54
N TRP A 207 3.70 -23.40 29.99
CA TRP A 207 2.30 -23.57 29.61
C TRP A 207 2.11 -24.58 28.47
N LEU A 208 2.95 -24.52 27.42
CA LEU A 208 2.90 -25.45 26.29
C LEU A 208 3.14 -26.89 26.73
N GLN A 209 4.09 -27.11 27.65
CA GLN A 209 4.37 -28.43 28.24
C GLN A 209 3.19 -28.96 29.07
N ALA A 210 2.54 -28.09 29.86
CA ALA A 210 1.38 -28.46 30.65
C ALA A 210 0.12 -28.72 29.80
N ASN A 211 0.05 -28.15 28.59
CA ASN A 211 -1.17 -28.11 27.78
C ASN A 211 -1.00 -28.68 26.35
N VAL A 212 -0.08 -29.63 26.13
CA VAL A 212 0.20 -30.21 24.80
C VAL A 212 -1.08 -30.54 24.02
N ASN A 213 -2.04 -31.19 24.66
CA ASN A 213 -3.27 -31.66 23.99
C ASN A 213 -4.19 -30.53 23.50
N SER A 214 -4.09 -29.31 24.05
CA SER A 214 -4.97 -28.20 23.68
C SER A 214 -4.47 -27.44 22.46
N TRP A 215 -3.16 -27.22 22.33
CA TRP A 215 -2.59 -26.41 21.25
C TRP A 215 -2.09 -27.24 20.07
N THR A 216 -1.73 -28.51 20.27
CA THR A 216 -1.24 -29.38 19.19
C THR A 216 -2.24 -29.52 18.03
N PRO A 217 -3.56 -29.68 18.26
CA PRO A 217 -4.52 -29.74 17.15
C PRO A 217 -4.58 -28.47 16.31
N ALA A 218 -4.29 -27.31 16.90
CA ALA A 218 -4.38 -26.02 16.23
C ALA A 218 -3.11 -25.64 15.46
N ILE A 219 -1.93 -26.01 15.98
CA ILE A 219 -0.63 -25.50 15.48
C ILE A 219 0.34 -26.64 15.09
N GLY A 220 0.11 -27.88 15.56
CA GLY A 220 1.06 -28.99 15.45
C GLY A 220 1.42 -29.37 14.02
N GLU A 221 0.47 -29.34 13.09
CA GLU A 221 0.73 -29.59 11.67
C GLU A 221 1.67 -28.50 11.09
N HIS A 222 1.40 -27.23 11.41
CA HIS A 222 2.23 -26.11 10.98
C HIS A 222 3.64 -26.17 11.59
N ALA A 223 3.75 -26.54 12.87
CA ALA A 223 5.03 -26.73 13.55
C ALA A 223 5.86 -27.85 12.89
N THR A 224 5.22 -28.98 12.58
CA THR A 224 5.89 -30.11 11.91
C THR A 224 6.40 -29.71 10.52
N ASN A 225 5.62 -28.94 9.77
CA ASN A 225 5.99 -28.48 8.43
C ASN A 225 7.20 -27.53 8.39
N ILE A 226 7.50 -26.84 9.50
CA ILE A 226 8.71 -26.01 9.64
C ILE A 226 9.88 -26.75 10.29
N GLY A 227 9.75 -28.07 10.49
CA GLY A 227 10.78 -28.93 11.08
C GLY A 227 10.88 -28.85 12.60
N LEU A 228 9.86 -28.33 13.29
CA LEU A 228 9.81 -28.36 14.75
C LEU A 228 9.31 -29.71 15.26
N ASP A 229 10.11 -30.33 16.13
CA ASP A 229 9.67 -31.53 16.84
C ASP A 229 8.79 -31.17 18.04
N VAL A 230 7.47 -31.31 17.85
CA VAL A 230 6.45 -31.10 18.89
C VAL A 230 6.66 -32.04 20.08
N SER A 231 7.34 -33.19 19.90
CA SER A 231 7.61 -34.14 20.97
C SER A 231 8.49 -33.56 22.09
N THR A 232 9.26 -32.49 21.80
CA THR A 232 10.04 -31.74 22.80
C THR A 232 9.19 -31.18 23.94
N PHE A 233 7.91 -30.89 23.70
CA PHE A 233 6.97 -30.43 24.73
C PHE A 233 6.29 -31.56 25.51
N THR A 234 6.45 -32.81 25.07
CA THR A 234 5.81 -34.00 25.67
C THR A 234 6.66 -34.73 26.72
N GLY A 235 7.89 -34.26 26.98
CA GLY A 235 8.81 -34.84 27.96
C GLY A 235 9.43 -36.18 27.57
N ARG A 236 9.28 -36.62 26.31
CA ARG A 236 9.71 -37.94 25.81
C ARG A 236 11.02 -37.93 24.98
N ALA A 237 11.52 -36.75 24.61
CA ALA A 237 12.71 -36.54 23.77
C ALA A 237 13.99 -36.36 24.63
N PRO A 238 15.20 -36.63 24.09
CA PRO A 238 16.45 -36.22 24.73
C PRO A 238 16.39 -34.71 24.98
N SER A 239 16.72 -34.28 26.21
CA SER A 239 16.52 -32.91 26.66
C SER A 239 17.32 -31.94 25.78
N ALA A 240 16.62 -31.22 24.89
CA ALA A 240 17.13 -30.00 24.28
C ALA A 240 17.68 -29.09 25.38
N SER A 241 18.72 -28.32 25.08
CA SER A 241 19.22 -27.34 26.05
C SER A 241 18.12 -26.34 26.42
N VAL A 242 18.18 -25.73 27.61
CA VAL A 242 17.19 -24.73 28.04
C VAL A 242 17.09 -23.58 27.03
N GLU A 243 18.22 -23.20 26.45
CA GLU A 243 18.33 -22.16 25.42
C GLU A 243 17.63 -22.57 24.11
N GLU A 244 17.88 -23.79 23.64
CA GLU A 244 17.25 -24.36 22.44
C GLU A 244 15.72 -24.48 22.58
N GLN A 245 15.23 -24.89 23.76
CA GLN A 245 13.79 -24.96 24.03
C GLN A 245 13.14 -23.56 24.03
N GLY A 246 13.87 -22.55 24.51
CA GLY A 246 13.47 -21.15 24.41
C GLY A 246 13.33 -20.70 22.96
N THR A 247 14.31 -21.03 22.10
CA THR A 247 14.25 -20.75 20.67
C THR A 247 13.03 -21.40 20.03
N ILE A 248 12.82 -22.71 20.23
CA ILE A 248 11.67 -23.47 19.69
C ILE A 248 10.33 -22.82 20.10
N THR A 249 10.22 -22.42 21.38
CA THR A 249 9.02 -21.75 21.90
C THR A 249 8.77 -20.40 21.21
N ALA A 250 9.83 -19.62 20.97
CA ALA A 250 9.72 -18.37 20.21
C ALA A 250 9.34 -18.61 18.73
N GLN A 251 9.85 -19.69 18.11
CA GLN A 251 9.47 -20.07 16.74
C GLN A 251 7.97 -20.36 16.63
N LEU A 252 7.42 -21.09 17.60
CA LEU A 252 5.99 -21.41 17.65
C LEU A 252 5.12 -20.16 17.81
N LEU A 253 5.53 -19.22 18.68
CA LEU A 253 4.83 -17.94 18.82
C LEU A 253 4.90 -17.12 17.52
N CYS A 254 6.05 -17.05 16.86
CA CYS A 254 6.20 -16.40 15.55
C CYS A 254 5.30 -17.03 14.49
N LEU A 255 5.26 -18.35 14.42
CA LEU A 255 4.41 -19.10 13.50
C LEU A 255 2.93 -18.71 13.66
N VAL A 256 2.45 -18.64 14.90
CA VAL A 256 1.08 -18.22 15.22
C VAL A 256 0.80 -16.78 14.79
N LEU A 257 1.72 -15.85 15.10
CA LEU A 257 1.56 -14.45 14.70
C LEU A 257 1.54 -14.28 13.17
N LEU A 258 2.30 -15.09 12.45
CA LEU A 258 2.31 -15.12 10.99
C LEU A 258 1.01 -15.73 10.43
N LEU A 259 0.46 -16.78 11.04
CA LEU A 259 -0.87 -17.30 10.69
C LEU A 259 -1.96 -16.22 10.84
N HIS A 260 -1.87 -15.39 11.88
CA HIS A 260 -2.79 -14.27 12.09
C HIS A 260 -2.65 -13.13 11.08
N LEU A 261 -1.62 -13.09 10.23
CA LEU A 261 -1.57 -12.11 9.13
C LEU A 261 -2.66 -12.35 8.08
N GLN A 262 -3.28 -13.54 8.06
CA GLN A 262 -4.44 -13.84 7.23
C GLN A 262 -5.76 -13.35 7.85
N ASN A 263 -5.76 -12.93 9.11
CA ASN A 263 -6.96 -12.48 9.82
C ASN A 263 -7.07 -10.95 9.78
N ALA A 264 -8.03 -10.43 9.01
CA ALA A 264 -8.24 -9.00 8.82
C ALA A 264 -8.45 -8.20 10.12
N ASN A 265 -8.94 -8.83 11.20
CA ASN A 265 -9.20 -8.14 12.47
C ASN A 265 -7.92 -7.83 13.27
N VAL A 266 -6.86 -8.61 13.04
CA VAL A 266 -5.61 -8.53 13.83
C VAL A 266 -4.34 -8.38 13.00
N VAL A 267 -4.42 -8.48 11.67
CA VAL A 267 -3.28 -8.43 10.72
C VAL A 267 -2.21 -7.37 11.08
N THR A 268 -2.61 -6.09 11.24
CA THR A 268 -1.66 -5.01 11.58
C THR A 268 -1.07 -5.16 12.98
N SER A 269 -1.88 -5.57 13.96
CA SER A 269 -1.44 -5.73 15.34
C SER A 269 -0.50 -6.93 15.49
N SER A 270 -0.76 -8.02 14.76
CA SER A 270 0.08 -9.23 14.74
C SER A 270 1.44 -8.96 14.11
N GLY A 271 1.50 -8.23 13.00
CA GLY A 271 2.77 -7.80 12.40
C GLY A 271 3.60 -6.90 13.31
N ALA A 272 2.95 -5.93 13.97
CA ALA A 272 3.61 -5.06 14.94
C ALA A 272 4.16 -5.86 16.14
N LEU A 273 3.38 -6.81 16.67
CA LEU A 273 3.80 -7.70 17.75
C LEU A 273 4.97 -8.61 17.31
N LEU A 274 4.91 -9.19 16.11
CA LEU A 274 5.96 -10.04 15.54
C LEU A 274 7.30 -9.29 15.48
N SER A 275 7.31 -8.10 14.87
CA SER A 275 8.51 -7.26 14.77
C SER A 275 9.03 -6.86 16.15
N GLN A 276 8.13 -6.47 17.06
CA GLN A 276 8.51 -6.07 18.42
C GLN A 276 9.13 -7.23 19.21
N LEU A 277 8.58 -8.43 19.09
CA LEU A 277 9.09 -9.65 19.72
C LEU A 277 10.48 -10.00 19.19
N CYS A 278 10.64 -10.04 17.86
CA CYS A 278 11.93 -10.36 17.23
C CYS A 278 13.02 -9.35 17.65
N PHE A 279 12.70 -8.05 17.68
CA PHE A 279 13.64 -7.02 18.11
C PHE A 279 14.06 -7.17 19.57
N LYS A 280 13.11 -7.45 20.47
CA LYS A 280 13.42 -7.62 21.91
C LYS A 280 14.25 -8.87 22.15
N LEU A 281 13.86 -10.00 21.58
CA LEU A 281 14.61 -11.26 21.75
C LEU A 281 16.02 -11.18 21.14
N LYS A 282 16.21 -10.43 20.05
CA LYS A 282 17.56 -10.18 19.52
C LYS A 282 18.44 -9.45 20.53
N LYS A 283 17.94 -8.34 21.08
CA LYS A 283 18.65 -7.57 22.11
C LYS A 283 18.97 -8.41 23.34
N GLU A 284 18.05 -9.28 23.75
CA GLU A 284 18.29 -10.21 24.86
C GLU A 284 19.32 -11.27 24.49
N SER A 285 19.42 -11.70 23.24
CA SER A 285 20.48 -12.61 22.80
C SER A 285 21.87 -11.99 22.87
N GLU A 286 22.01 -10.70 22.52
CA GLU A 286 23.24 -9.94 22.66
C GLU A 286 23.71 -9.83 24.12
N ASN A 287 22.77 -9.91 25.08
CA ASN A 287 23.06 -9.89 26.52
C ASN A 287 23.34 -11.29 27.11
N GLY A 288 23.14 -12.37 26.34
CA GLY A 288 23.33 -13.76 26.76
C GLY A 288 22.10 -14.60 27.17
N PRO A 289 20.96 -14.08 27.68
CA PRO A 289 19.86 -14.93 28.19
C PRO A 289 19.01 -15.65 27.13
N PHE A 290 19.26 -15.46 25.84
CA PHE A 290 18.46 -16.06 24.78
C PHE A 290 19.30 -16.46 23.56
N GLN A 291 18.97 -17.59 22.94
CA GLN A 291 19.58 -18.01 21.69
C GLN A 291 18.71 -17.56 20.51
N TYR A 292 19.16 -16.54 19.77
CA TYR A 292 18.42 -15.97 18.63
C TYR A 292 18.38 -16.87 17.39
N SER A 293 19.46 -17.62 17.17
CA SER A 293 19.68 -18.39 15.95
C SER A 293 19.50 -19.88 16.21
N THR A 294 18.86 -20.59 15.29
CA THR A 294 18.58 -22.01 15.45
C THR A 294 19.87 -22.85 15.40
N PRO A 295 19.98 -23.91 16.23
CA PRO A 295 21.07 -24.87 16.13
C PRO A 295 21.14 -25.49 14.73
N GLY A 296 22.35 -25.64 14.19
CA GLY A 296 22.62 -26.29 12.91
C GLY A 296 22.71 -25.36 11.70
N HIS A 297 21.71 -24.49 11.49
CA HIS A 297 21.66 -23.62 10.30
C HIS A 297 22.09 -22.18 10.56
N GLY A 298 22.16 -21.75 11.83
CA GLY A 298 22.52 -20.38 12.19
C GLY A 298 21.49 -19.32 11.77
N ALA A 299 20.33 -19.74 11.26
CA ALA A 299 19.27 -18.85 10.83
C ALA A 299 18.48 -18.30 12.04
N PRO A 300 17.98 -17.06 11.98
CA PRO A 300 17.10 -16.52 13.01
C PRO A 300 15.88 -17.41 13.24
N PHE A 301 15.44 -17.50 14.48
CA PHE A 301 14.30 -18.36 14.87
C PHE A 301 13.04 -18.11 14.03
N TRP A 302 12.78 -16.86 13.62
CA TRP A 302 11.61 -16.48 12.83
C TRP A 302 11.72 -16.84 11.33
N ALA A 303 12.91 -17.20 10.82
CA ALA A 303 13.15 -17.41 9.38
C ALA A 303 12.35 -18.59 8.81
N ALA A 304 12.40 -19.77 9.45
CA ALA A 304 11.66 -20.94 8.98
C ALA A 304 10.12 -20.73 9.02
N PRO A 305 9.51 -20.22 10.11
CA PRO A 305 8.09 -19.82 10.11
C PRO A 305 7.73 -18.85 8.99
N LEU A 306 8.55 -17.81 8.77
CA LEU A 306 8.29 -16.79 7.75
C LEU A 306 8.40 -17.36 6.34
N LYS A 307 9.40 -18.20 6.06
CA LYS A 307 9.54 -18.91 4.77
C LYS A 307 8.31 -19.78 4.50
N TYR A 308 7.92 -20.64 5.44
CA TYR A 308 6.78 -21.54 5.28
C TYR A 308 5.46 -20.81 5.02
N LEU A 309 5.16 -19.78 5.81
CA LEU A 309 3.92 -19.00 5.62
C LEU A 309 3.92 -18.19 4.33
N SER A 310 5.08 -17.69 3.91
CA SER A 310 5.21 -16.97 2.64
C SER A 310 5.00 -17.91 1.45
N LEU A 311 5.56 -19.13 1.49
CA LEU A 311 5.35 -20.13 0.44
C LEU A 311 3.90 -20.59 0.35
N ARG A 312 3.24 -20.80 1.50
CA ARG A 312 1.81 -21.17 1.55
C ARG A 312 0.90 -20.07 0.97
N ASN A 313 1.32 -18.81 1.05
CA ASN A 313 0.54 -17.64 0.61
C ASN A 313 1.20 -16.88 -0.54
N LEU A 314 1.95 -17.56 -1.40
CA LEU A 314 2.77 -16.92 -2.43
C LEU A 314 1.96 -16.02 -3.38
N ASP A 315 0.69 -16.36 -3.65
CA ASP A 315 -0.20 -15.57 -4.50
C ASP A 315 -0.72 -14.28 -3.82
N ASN A 316 -0.63 -14.16 -2.49
CA ASN A 316 -1.08 -12.99 -1.73
C ASN A 316 -0.06 -12.62 -0.63
N LEU A 317 1.08 -12.07 -1.06
CA LEU A 317 2.18 -11.68 -0.18
C LEU A 317 2.05 -10.26 0.39
N ASP A 318 1.06 -9.45 0.01
CA ASP A 318 1.02 -8.01 0.33
C ASP A 318 1.06 -7.75 1.86
N ALA A 319 0.30 -8.54 2.63
CA ALA A 319 0.32 -8.46 4.09
C ALA A 319 1.68 -8.88 4.67
N THR A 320 2.26 -9.97 4.18
CA THR A 320 3.58 -10.46 4.63
C THR A 320 4.70 -9.47 4.28
N ILE A 321 4.68 -8.88 3.09
CA ILE A 321 5.63 -7.86 2.66
C ILE A 321 5.53 -6.65 3.60
N SER A 322 4.34 -6.08 3.76
CA SER A 322 4.12 -4.86 4.56
C SER A 322 4.34 -5.03 6.06
N LEU A 323 3.96 -6.19 6.62
CA LEU A 323 3.88 -6.39 8.08
C LEU A 323 4.88 -7.39 8.64
N ALA A 324 5.62 -8.11 7.80
CA ALA A 324 6.74 -8.94 8.22
C ALA A 324 8.04 -8.46 7.55
N PHE A 325 8.19 -8.58 6.22
CA PHE A 325 9.46 -8.25 5.53
C PHE A 325 9.90 -6.79 5.78
N HIS A 326 9.03 -5.82 5.52
CA HIS A 326 9.38 -4.41 5.74
C HIS A 326 9.70 -4.11 7.22
N LEU A 327 9.01 -4.74 8.18
CA LEU A 327 9.23 -4.46 9.60
C LEU A 327 10.45 -5.19 10.18
N LEU A 328 10.82 -6.34 9.64
CA LEU A 328 11.99 -7.12 10.08
C LEU A 328 13.28 -6.66 9.40
N PHE A 329 13.23 -6.28 8.12
CA PHE A 329 14.43 -5.94 7.35
C PHE A 329 14.81 -4.46 7.44
N ARG A 330 13.86 -3.55 7.70
CA ARG A 330 14.12 -2.10 7.67
C ARG A 330 15.18 -1.70 8.70
N GLY A 331 16.31 -1.20 8.21
CA GLY A 331 17.45 -0.80 9.03
C GLY A 331 18.20 -1.98 9.66
N GLN A 332 17.97 -3.21 9.18
CA GLN A 332 18.57 -4.44 9.72
C GLN A 332 19.12 -5.32 8.58
N PRO A 333 20.27 -4.96 7.97
CA PRO A 333 20.85 -5.70 6.84
C PRO A 333 21.25 -7.14 7.19
N ALA A 334 21.65 -7.37 8.45
CA ALA A 334 21.97 -8.72 8.94
C ALA A 334 20.74 -9.65 8.89
N GLU A 335 19.56 -9.19 9.31
CA GLU A 335 18.34 -10.01 9.30
C GLU A 335 17.89 -10.33 7.87
N PHE A 336 18.00 -9.35 6.97
CA PHE A 336 17.74 -9.56 5.55
C PHE A 336 18.69 -10.60 4.95
N SER A 337 19.98 -10.51 5.23
CA SER A 337 21.00 -11.44 4.73
C SER A 337 20.76 -12.86 5.25
N SER A 338 20.50 -13.01 6.56
CA SER A 338 20.20 -14.31 7.16
C SER A 338 18.94 -14.96 6.58
N PHE A 339 17.94 -14.18 6.16
CA PHE A 339 16.75 -14.71 5.49
C PHE A 339 17.02 -15.07 4.02
N LEU A 340 17.92 -14.36 3.34
CA LEU A 340 18.35 -14.74 2.00
C LEU A 340 19.13 -16.06 1.98
N ASP A 341 19.89 -16.36 3.03
CA ASP A 341 20.66 -17.61 3.14
C ASP A 341 19.79 -18.87 3.21
N VAL A 342 18.51 -18.75 3.59
CA VAL A 342 17.54 -19.87 3.60
C VAL A 342 16.76 -20.03 2.28
N LEU A 343 17.07 -19.19 1.28
CA LEU A 343 16.45 -19.18 -0.05
C LEU A 343 17.50 -19.54 -1.13
N PRO A 344 17.09 -19.94 -2.35
CA PRO A 344 18.01 -20.36 -3.42
C PRO A 344 18.74 -19.17 -4.09
N LEU A 345 19.34 -18.27 -3.30
CA LEU A 345 20.08 -17.10 -3.81
C LEU A 345 21.31 -17.52 -4.61
N LYS A 346 22.01 -18.58 -4.20
CA LYS A 346 23.21 -19.07 -4.89
C LYS A 346 22.89 -19.49 -6.32
N ASP A 347 21.75 -20.14 -6.55
CA ASP A 347 21.31 -20.56 -7.88
C ASP A 347 21.03 -19.37 -8.79
N LEU A 348 20.41 -18.30 -8.27
CA LEU A 348 20.25 -17.05 -9.00
C LEU A 348 21.62 -16.43 -9.35
N LEU A 349 22.54 -16.39 -8.39
CA LEU A 349 23.83 -15.73 -8.55
C LEU A 349 24.80 -16.49 -9.48
N SER A 350 24.66 -17.81 -9.57
CA SER A 350 25.42 -18.68 -10.46
C SER A 350 24.73 -18.95 -11.80
N GLU A 351 23.60 -18.29 -12.06
CA GLU A 351 22.76 -18.50 -13.25
C GLU A 351 22.31 -19.97 -13.44
N ASN A 352 22.22 -20.72 -12.35
CA ASN A 352 21.72 -22.08 -12.35
C ASN A 352 20.20 -22.08 -12.25
N TYR A 353 19.54 -21.92 -13.39
CA TYR A 353 18.09 -21.76 -13.43
C TYR A 353 17.29 -23.08 -13.29
N GLY A 354 17.93 -24.19 -12.89
CA GLY A 354 17.26 -25.50 -12.77
C GLY A 354 16.02 -25.48 -11.87
N GLU A 355 16.00 -24.60 -10.86
CA GLU A 355 14.90 -24.49 -9.88
C GLU A 355 14.06 -23.20 -10.02
N THR A 356 14.18 -22.44 -11.12
CA THR A 356 13.46 -21.15 -11.25
C THR A 356 11.96 -21.27 -11.24
N GLY A 357 11.42 -22.44 -11.58
CA GLY A 357 9.98 -22.73 -11.52
C GLY A 357 9.44 -23.02 -10.11
N THR A 358 10.29 -23.06 -9.08
CA THR A 358 9.86 -23.38 -7.70
C THR A 358 9.20 -22.20 -7.00
N ALA A 359 8.32 -22.50 -6.04
CA ALA A 359 7.73 -21.49 -5.17
C ALA A 359 8.79 -20.72 -4.35
N GLU A 360 9.90 -21.37 -4.01
CA GLU A 360 11.02 -20.74 -3.28
C GLU A 360 11.72 -19.68 -4.11
N PHE A 361 11.91 -19.91 -5.41
CA PHE A 361 12.50 -18.92 -6.29
C PHE A 361 11.59 -17.70 -6.46
N ALA A 362 10.28 -17.91 -6.62
CA ALA A 362 9.32 -16.81 -6.67
C ALA A 362 9.32 -15.97 -5.37
N LEU A 363 9.44 -16.63 -4.21
CA LEU A 363 9.61 -15.97 -2.92
C LEU A 363 10.92 -15.17 -2.86
N LEU A 364 12.03 -15.74 -3.33
CA LEU A 364 13.32 -15.05 -3.42
C LEU A 364 13.22 -13.74 -4.20
N ILE A 365 12.58 -13.74 -5.38
CA ILE A 365 12.39 -12.52 -6.19
C ILE A 365 11.59 -11.46 -5.43
N ALA A 366 10.51 -11.87 -4.72
CA ALA A 366 9.72 -10.95 -3.91
C ALA A 366 10.53 -10.35 -2.73
N VAL A 367 11.35 -11.17 -2.07
CA VAL A 367 12.23 -10.72 -0.97
C VAL A 367 13.30 -9.77 -1.48
N LEU A 368 13.91 -10.04 -2.63
CA LEU A 368 14.87 -9.15 -3.29
C LEU A 368 14.22 -7.82 -3.69
N GLU A 369 12.97 -7.85 -4.17
CA GLU A 369 12.20 -6.66 -4.51
C GLU A 369 11.98 -5.78 -3.28
N THR A 370 11.51 -6.36 -2.17
CA THR A 370 11.38 -5.67 -0.88
C THR A 370 12.72 -5.14 -0.38
N GLY A 371 13.79 -5.93 -0.53
CA GLY A 371 15.15 -5.51 -0.19
C GLY A 371 15.60 -4.28 -1.00
N LYS A 372 15.23 -4.20 -2.28
CA LYS A 372 15.54 -3.05 -3.14
C LYS A 372 14.75 -1.81 -2.72
N GLU A 373 13.47 -1.95 -2.38
CA GLU A 373 12.63 -0.85 -1.85
C GLU A 373 13.14 -0.32 -0.50
N LEU A 374 13.74 -1.18 0.31
CA LEU A 374 14.35 -0.80 1.59
C LEU A 374 15.78 -0.25 1.46
N GLY A 375 16.38 -0.31 0.26
CA GLY A 375 17.76 0.11 0.03
C GLY A 375 18.81 -0.88 0.56
N LEU A 376 18.45 -2.15 0.75
CA LEU A 376 19.35 -3.24 1.17
C LEU A 376 19.98 -3.97 -0.03
N VAL A 377 19.33 -3.87 -1.19
CA VAL A 377 19.79 -4.42 -2.48
C VAL A 377 20.11 -3.28 -3.43
N HIS A 378 21.30 -3.32 -4.04
CA HIS A 378 21.78 -2.34 -5.00
C HIS A 378 21.88 -2.96 -6.40
N GLU A 379 21.70 -2.12 -7.42
CA GLU A 379 21.75 -2.51 -8.84
C GLU A 379 23.16 -2.24 -9.36
N ASP A 380 23.83 -3.28 -9.84
CA ASP A 380 25.12 -3.29 -10.60
C ASP A 380 26.35 -2.68 -9.93
N LYS A 381 26.21 -1.60 -9.14
CA LYS A 381 27.30 -0.94 -8.42
C LYS A 381 26.97 -0.85 -6.93
N ALA A 382 27.95 -1.23 -6.10
CA ALA A 382 27.89 -0.95 -4.67
C ALA A 382 27.96 0.57 -4.44
N PRO A 383 27.27 1.11 -3.42
CA PRO A 383 27.55 2.46 -2.96
C PRO A 383 29.01 2.54 -2.50
N ASN A 384 29.67 3.68 -2.74
CA ASN A 384 31.05 3.98 -2.27
C ASN A 384 31.11 4.14 -0.73
N SER A 385 30.40 3.32 0.05
CA SER A 385 30.35 3.40 1.50
C SER A 385 31.32 2.41 2.13
N LEU A 386 32.24 2.92 2.95
CA LEU A 386 33.09 2.16 3.88
C LEU A 386 32.30 1.48 5.02
N SER A 387 31.01 1.20 4.84
CA SER A 387 30.20 0.55 5.86
C SER A 387 30.60 -0.92 5.99
N PRO A 388 30.79 -1.44 7.22
CA PRO A 388 31.15 -2.84 7.47
C PRO A 388 30.03 -3.82 7.09
N ASP A 389 28.79 -3.34 6.93
CA ASP A 389 27.65 -4.14 6.50
C ASP A 389 27.66 -4.34 4.98
N LYS A 390 27.95 -5.57 4.57
CA LYS A 390 28.00 -5.98 3.16
C LYS A 390 26.59 -5.98 2.55
N LEU A 391 26.20 -4.86 1.95
CA LEU A 391 24.96 -4.74 1.17
C LEU A 391 25.01 -5.65 -0.06
N LEU A 392 23.87 -6.22 -0.46
CA LEU A 392 23.80 -7.11 -1.63
C LEU A 392 23.81 -6.28 -2.91
N VAL A 393 24.78 -6.55 -3.80
CA VAL A 393 24.76 -6.04 -5.17
C VAL A 393 24.17 -7.12 -6.06
N LEU A 394 23.05 -6.81 -6.70
CA LEU A 394 22.41 -7.65 -7.70
C LEU A 394 22.77 -7.10 -9.08
N GLU A 395 23.54 -7.89 -9.83
CA GLU A 395 23.86 -7.61 -11.21
C GLU A 395 22.61 -7.83 -12.07
N SER A 396 22.17 -6.78 -12.75
CA SER A 396 21.01 -6.79 -13.64
C SER A 396 21.15 -7.88 -14.71
N GLN A 397 22.38 -8.15 -15.15
CA GLN A 397 22.67 -9.18 -16.17
C GLN A 397 22.18 -10.57 -15.78
N LYS A 398 22.22 -10.90 -14.49
CA LYS A 398 21.73 -12.19 -13.96
C LYS A 398 20.21 -12.34 -14.03
N LEU A 399 19.49 -11.24 -14.26
CA LEU A 399 18.04 -11.26 -14.42
C LEU A 399 17.60 -11.38 -15.89
N ARG A 400 18.54 -11.24 -16.84
CA ARG A 400 18.25 -11.13 -18.28
C ARG A 400 17.43 -12.31 -18.82
N LEU A 401 17.86 -13.55 -18.58
CA LEU A 401 17.17 -14.74 -19.09
C LEU A 401 15.81 -14.97 -18.40
N LEU A 402 15.65 -14.49 -17.15
CA LEU A 402 14.41 -14.63 -16.40
C LEU A 402 13.28 -13.73 -16.94
N LEU A 403 13.62 -12.63 -17.60
CA LEU A 403 12.65 -11.73 -18.24
C LEU A 403 11.91 -12.38 -19.43
N ILE A 404 12.48 -13.44 -20.01
CA ILE A 404 11.89 -14.23 -21.11
C ILE A 404 11.56 -15.67 -20.69
N HIS A 405 11.51 -15.93 -19.38
CA HIS A 405 11.18 -17.24 -18.82
C HIS A 405 9.79 -17.72 -19.27
N SER A 406 9.56 -19.03 -19.43
CA SER A 406 8.28 -19.59 -19.90
C SER A 406 7.08 -19.25 -18.99
N ASN A 407 7.30 -19.24 -17.68
CA ASN A 407 6.31 -18.84 -16.66
C ASN A 407 6.20 -17.30 -16.55
N ALA A 408 5.01 -16.77 -16.85
CA ALA A 408 4.72 -15.33 -16.82
C ALA A 408 4.85 -14.69 -15.43
N LYS A 409 4.51 -15.42 -14.36
CA LYS A 409 4.63 -14.89 -12.99
C LYS A 409 6.07 -14.51 -12.66
N ILE A 410 7.04 -15.30 -13.15
CA ILE A 410 8.47 -15.01 -12.99
C ILE A 410 8.85 -13.78 -13.82
N ARG A 411 8.46 -13.72 -15.09
CA ARG A 411 8.75 -12.57 -15.97
C ARG A 411 8.27 -11.25 -15.35
N VAL A 412 7.03 -11.20 -14.89
CA VAL A 412 6.42 -10.00 -14.27
C VAL A 412 7.14 -9.62 -12.99
N ARG A 413 7.41 -10.58 -12.10
CA ARG A 413 8.09 -10.31 -10.82
C ARG A 413 9.53 -9.86 -11.02
N VAL A 414 10.26 -10.45 -11.97
CA VAL A 414 11.63 -10.03 -12.30
C VAL A 414 11.66 -8.65 -12.94
N LEU A 415 10.70 -8.34 -13.81
CA LEU A 415 10.55 -6.99 -14.35
C LEU A 415 10.22 -5.97 -13.24
N SER A 416 9.33 -6.32 -12.31
CA SER A 416 9.03 -5.50 -11.13
C SER A 416 10.29 -5.28 -10.29
N LEU A 417 11.02 -6.35 -9.96
CA LEU A 417 12.31 -6.28 -9.28
C LEU A 417 13.29 -5.37 -10.00
N LEU A 418 13.41 -5.41 -11.33
CA LEU A 418 14.33 -4.54 -12.09
C LEU A 418 13.90 -3.07 -12.04
N ILE A 419 12.59 -2.79 -12.07
CA ILE A 419 12.02 -1.43 -12.04
C ILE A 419 12.04 -0.81 -10.64
N SER A 420 11.84 -1.60 -9.57
CA SER A 420 11.71 -1.11 -8.18
C SER A 420 12.94 -0.30 -7.73
N ALA A 421 12.84 0.48 -6.66
CA ALA A 421 13.97 1.24 -6.12
C ALA A 421 13.58 1.81 -4.75
N PRO A 422 14.54 2.19 -3.89
CA PRO A 422 14.21 2.84 -2.62
C PRO A 422 13.59 4.23 -2.80
N SER A 423 13.77 4.84 -3.97
CA SER A 423 13.12 6.09 -4.35
C SER A 423 12.87 6.09 -5.86
N THR A 424 11.77 6.70 -6.29
CA THR A 424 11.50 6.98 -7.71
C THR A 424 12.49 7.97 -8.33
N THR A 425 13.30 8.63 -7.50
CA THR A 425 14.38 9.54 -7.93
C THR A 425 15.74 8.87 -8.07
N LYS A 426 15.85 7.56 -7.80
CA LYS A 426 17.08 6.80 -8.02
C LYS A 426 17.21 6.47 -9.52
N PRO A 427 18.30 6.89 -10.19
CA PRO A 427 18.52 6.57 -11.60
C PRO A 427 18.61 5.06 -11.82
N PHE A 428 18.34 4.62 -13.05
CA PHE A 428 18.69 3.27 -13.49
C PHE A 428 20.19 3.19 -13.76
N SER A 429 20.78 2.02 -13.54
CA SER A 429 22.12 1.73 -14.05
C SER A 429 22.09 1.61 -15.58
N SER A 430 23.24 1.87 -16.21
CA SER A 430 23.40 1.71 -17.66
C SER A 430 23.13 0.26 -18.11
N ASP A 431 23.57 -0.73 -17.32
CA ASP A 431 23.35 -2.16 -17.58
C ASP A 431 21.86 -2.52 -17.50
N ALA A 432 21.13 -2.02 -16.50
CA ALA A 432 19.69 -2.24 -16.40
C ALA A 432 18.94 -1.65 -17.61
N LEU A 433 19.30 -0.44 -18.05
CA LEU A 433 18.69 0.17 -19.25
C LEU A 433 19.03 -0.61 -20.52
N LEU A 434 20.25 -1.13 -20.65
CA LEU A 434 20.65 -1.98 -21.78
C LEU A 434 19.83 -3.27 -21.81
N ILE A 435 19.69 -3.95 -20.68
CA ILE A 435 18.90 -5.19 -20.59
C ILE A 435 17.42 -4.92 -20.87
N LEU A 436 16.86 -3.85 -20.31
CA LEU A 436 15.48 -3.44 -20.61
C LEU A 436 15.30 -3.17 -22.12
N LYS A 437 16.29 -2.53 -22.76
CA LYS A 437 16.27 -2.26 -24.19
C LYS A 437 16.25 -3.54 -25.02
N GLU A 438 17.03 -4.55 -24.62
CA GLU A 438 17.03 -5.85 -25.29
C GLU A 438 15.74 -6.67 -25.04
N MET A 439 15.19 -6.61 -23.82
CA MET A 439 14.14 -7.53 -23.38
C MET A 439 12.71 -6.99 -23.57
N LEU A 440 12.51 -5.67 -23.57
CA LEU A 440 11.18 -5.07 -23.77
C LEU A 440 10.46 -5.51 -25.06
N PRO A 441 11.14 -5.73 -26.21
CA PRO A 441 10.47 -6.27 -27.39
C PRO A 441 9.76 -7.61 -27.14
N PHE A 442 10.35 -8.50 -26.35
CA PHE A 442 9.74 -9.79 -25.99
C PHE A 442 8.58 -9.60 -25.00
N ILE A 443 8.75 -8.69 -24.03
CA ILE A 443 7.71 -8.36 -23.04
C ILE A 443 6.48 -7.74 -23.71
N HIS A 444 6.69 -6.90 -24.74
CA HIS A 444 5.60 -6.26 -25.50
C HIS A 444 4.80 -7.26 -26.37
N ALA A 445 5.34 -8.46 -26.60
CA ALA A 445 4.67 -9.53 -27.34
C ALA A 445 3.83 -10.47 -26.45
N GLU A 446 3.60 -10.12 -25.18
CA GLU A 446 2.87 -10.94 -24.20
C GLU A 446 1.44 -11.27 -24.64
N ALA A 447 1.11 -12.56 -24.75
CA ALA A 447 -0.19 -13.01 -25.23
C ALA A 447 -1.28 -12.98 -24.13
N ASP A 448 -0.91 -13.23 -22.87
CA ASP A 448 -1.86 -13.35 -21.78
C ASP A 448 -2.47 -11.99 -21.39
N ALA A 449 -3.80 -11.91 -21.34
CA ALA A 449 -4.51 -10.66 -21.06
C ALA A 449 -4.35 -10.15 -19.62
N HIS A 450 -4.27 -11.06 -18.65
CA HIS A 450 -4.07 -10.71 -17.24
C HIS A 450 -2.66 -10.15 -17.05
N VAL A 451 -1.65 -10.84 -17.59
CA VAL A 451 -0.24 -10.43 -17.55
C VAL A 451 -0.07 -9.06 -18.22
N ARG A 452 -0.70 -8.82 -19.37
CA ARG A 452 -0.69 -7.49 -20.02
C ARG A 452 -1.21 -6.37 -19.11
N SER A 453 -2.23 -6.63 -18.30
CA SER A 453 -2.75 -5.64 -17.34
C SER A 453 -1.71 -5.29 -16.27
N GLU A 454 -1.01 -6.30 -15.73
CA GLU A 454 0.09 -6.10 -14.79
C GLU A 454 1.26 -5.34 -15.44
N LEU A 455 1.62 -5.68 -16.68
CA LEU A 455 2.67 -5.00 -17.44
C LEU A 455 2.37 -3.51 -17.64
N VAL A 456 1.11 -3.13 -17.89
CA VAL A 456 0.70 -1.71 -17.98
C VAL A 456 0.96 -0.97 -16.66
N SER A 457 0.69 -1.63 -15.51
CA SER A 457 1.01 -1.08 -14.19
C SER A 457 2.52 -0.91 -14.00
N LEU A 458 3.32 -1.90 -14.41
CA LEU A 458 4.78 -1.84 -14.36
C LEU A 458 5.35 -0.76 -15.29
N ILE A 459 4.81 -0.58 -16.49
CA ILE A 459 5.20 0.49 -17.43
C ILE A 459 4.95 1.88 -16.82
N ARG A 460 3.86 2.04 -16.04
CA ARG A 460 3.61 3.27 -15.28
C ARG A 460 4.67 3.51 -14.20
N LYS A 461 4.95 2.49 -13.36
CA LYS A 461 6.03 2.56 -12.35
C LYS A 461 7.39 2.86 -12.99
N PHE A 462 7.69 2.21 -14.10
CA PHE A 462 8.88 2.40 -14.91
C PHE A 462 9.03 3.84 -15.40
N THR A 463 7.97 4.39 -16.00
CA THR A 463 7.93 5.78 -16.49
C THR A 463 8.17 6.78 -15.36
N VAL A 464 7.56 6.55 -14.19
CA VAL A 464 7.76 7.39 -13.00
C VAL A 464 9.22 7.40 -12.56
N ARG A 465 9.86 6.22 -12.49
CA ARG A 465 11.28 6.12 -12.10
C ARG A 465 12.23 6.67 -13.16
N LEU A 466 11.99 6.41 -14.44
CA LEU A 466 12.80 6.96 -15.54
C LEU A 466 12.86 8.49 -15.46
N ARG A 467 11.70 9.11 -15.28
CA ARG A 467 11.61 10.57 -15.12
C ARG A 467 12.29 11.05 -13.85
N GLY A 468 11.90 10.50 -12.70
CA GLY A 468 12.40 10.94 -11.40
C GLY A 468 13.91 10.80 -11.26
N GLY A 469 14.46 9.67 -11.74
CA GLY A 469 15.90 9.39 -11.78
C GLY A 469 16.68 10.28 -12.74
N SER A 470 16.03 10.79 -13.79
CA SER A 470 16.66 11.74 -14.72
C SER A 470 16.71 13.17 -14.14
N SER A 471 15.72 13.56 -13.32
CA SER A 471 15.58 14.95 -12.84
C SER A 471 16.54 15.34 -11.70
N THR A 472 17.01 14.38 -10.90
CA THR A 472 17.93 14.64 -9.77
C THR A 472 19.34 15.02 -10.22
N CYS A 473 19.72 14.73 -11.47
CA CYS A 473 21.05 14.98 -12.00
C CYS A 473 21.30 16.42 -12.48
N SER A 474 20.29 17.31 -12.46
CA SER A 474 20.44 18.69 -12.97
C SER A 474 20.86 19.74 -11.91
N LEU A 475 20.92 19.39 -10.61
CA LEU A 475 20.91 20.41 -9.53
C LEU A 475 22.10 20.41 -8.55
N ALA A 476 23.15 19.61 -8.72
CA ALA A 476 24.28 19.59 -7.77
C ALA A 476 25.64 19.88 -8.44
N PRO A 477 26.24 21.08 -8.24
CA PRO A 477 27.62 21.33 -8.63
C PRO A 477 28.56 20.77 -7.55
N GLY A 478 29.10 19.57 -7.79
CA GLY A 478 30.07 18.89 -6.94
C GLY A 478 30.68 17.67 -7.63
N GLU A 479 31.76 17.10 -7.09
CA GLU A 479 32.72 16.13 -7.68
C GLU A 479 32.13 14.86 -8.37
N ASN A 480 30.81 14.63 -8.32
CA ASN A 480 30.09 13.54 -9.01
C ASN A 480 29.44 13.96 -10.36
N ALA A 481 29.77 15.14 -10.90
CA ALA A 481 29.13 15.71 -12.09
C ALA A 481 29.25 14.84 -13.36
N THR A 482 30.35 14.08 -13.52
CA THR A 482 30.60 13.22 -14.69
C THR A 482 29.70 11.97 -14.71
N GLU A 483 29.48 11.30 -13.57
CA GLU A 483 28.60 10.13 -13.46
C GLU A 483 27.11 10.52 -13.47
N GLN A 484 26.77 11.70 -12.95
CA GLN A 484 25.40 12.22 -12.98
C GLN A 484 25.00 12.71 -14.38
N GLY A 485 25.95 13.29 -15.14
CA GLY A 485 25.75 13.62 -16.55
C GLY A 485 25.51 12.39 -17.42
N SER A 486 26.22 11.28 -17.19
CA SER A 486 26.03 10.04 -17.96
C SER A 486 24.68 9.39 -17.71
N ALA A 487 24.19 9.35 -16.47
CA ALA A 487 22.88 8.77 -16.15
C ALA A 487 21.71 9.49 -16.82
N HIS A 488 21.77 10.83 -16.90
CA HIS A 488 20.79 11.63 -17.64
C HIS A 488 20.81 11.31 -19.14
N LEU A 489 22.00 11.25 -19.74
CA LEU A 489 22.16 10.95 -21.16
C LEU A 489 21.71 9.52 -21.51
N ASP A 490 21.99 8.55 -20.64
CA ASP A 490 21.54 7.16 -20.79
C ASP A 490 20.02 7.08 -20.75
N ALA A 491 19.38 7.75 -19.79
CA ALA A 491 17.91 7.80 -19.69
C ALA A 491 17.28 8.51 -20.89
N GLN A 492 17.84 9.63 -21.35
CA GLN A 492 17.37 10.33 -22.55
C GLN A 492 17.50 9.44 -23.79
N SER A 493 18.63 8.76 -23.95
CA SER A 493 18.89 7.84 -25.07
C SER A 493 17.96 6.63 -25.04
N PHE A 494 17.71 6.08 -23.84
CA PHE A 494 16.77 4.98 -23.65
C PHE A 494 15.35 5.39 -23.98
N VAL A 495 14.86 6.52 -23.43
CA VAL A 495 13.52 7.04 -23.73
C VAL A 495 13.39 7.34 -25.23
N SER A 496 14.46 7.88 -25.84
CA SER A 496 14.56 8.08 -27.29
C SER A 496 14.31 6.78 -28.06
N TRP A 497 15.07 5.74 -27.76
CA TRP A 497 14.86 4.44 -28.37
C TRP A 497 13.45 3.87 -28.06
N TYR A 498 12.94 4.02 -26.84
CA TYR A 498 11.71 3.35 -26.43
C TYR A 498 10.49 3.87 -27.22
N ILE A 499 10.35 5.18 -27.44
CA ILE A 499 9.23 5.68 -28.26
C ILE A 499 9.41 5.28 -29.73
N ASP A 500 10.64 5.23 -30.27
CA ASP A 500 10.85 4.77 -31.65
C ASP A 500 10.42 3.31 -31.81
N PHE A 501 10.79 2.47 -30.83
CA PHE A 501 10.34 1.08 -30.74
C PHE A 501 8.80 1.01 -30.68
N LEU A 502 8.16 1.74 -29.76
CA LEU A 502 6.71 1.73 -29.61
C LEU A 502 5.98 2.19 -30.89
N GLN A 503 6.51 3.21 -31.58
CA GLN A 503 5.97 3.67 -32.86
C GLN A 503 6.13 2.60 -33.96
N SER A 504 7.26 1.89 -33.98
CA SER A 504 7.50 0.82 -34.95
C SER A 504 6.55 -0.37 -34.76
N GLU A 505 6.07 -0.60 -33.54
CA GLU A 505 5.10 -1.63 -33.23
C GLU A 505 3.66 -1.28 -33.64
N LEU A 506 3.36 -0.04 -34.03
CA LEU A 506 2.06 0.35 -34.59
C LEU A 506 1.89 -0.02 -36.08
N ARG A 507 2.84 -0.75 -36.66
CA ARG A 507 2.76 -1.25 -38.04
C ARG A 507 1.49 -2.08 -38.26
N PRO A 508 0.84 -2.03 -39.44
CA PRO A 508 -0.44 -2.72 -39.69
C PRO A 508 -0.43 -4.23 -39.40
N ASN A 509 0.72 -4.89 -39.58
CA ASN A 509 0.85 -6.35 -39.46
C ASN A 509 1.22 -6.84 -38.04
N ALA A 510 1.34 -5.93 -37.06
CA ALA A 510 1.62 -6.35 -35.69
C ALA A 510 0.39 -7.05 -35.07
N SER A 511 0.65 -7.95 -34.13
CA SER A 511 -0.40 -8.68 -33.43
C SER A 511 -1.18 -7.78 -32.47
N TYR A 512 -2.39 -8.21 -32.08
CA TYR A 512 -3.22 -7.44 -31.15
C TYR A 512 -2.48 -7.10 -29.85
N GLN A 513 -1.80 -8.07 -29.24
CA GLN A 513 -1.08 -7.86 -27.99
C GLN A 513 0.04 -6.82 -28.09
N THR A 514 0.72 -6.81 -29.24
CA THR A 514 1.80 -5.88 -29.54
C THR A 514 1.25 -4.46 -29.71
N HIS A 515 0.18 -4.32 -30.50
CA HIS A 515 -0.51 -3.03 -30.68
C HIS A 515 -0.99 -2.45 -29.36
N ILE A 516 -1.77 -3.23 -28.59
CA ILE A 516 -2.43 -2.69 -27.41
C ILE A 516 -1.45 -2.31 -26.30
N LEU A 517 -0.38 -3.09 -26.11
CA LEU A 517 0.62 -2.77 -25.10
C LEU A 517 1.49 -1.58 -25.54
N ALA A 518 1.81 -1.48 -26.83
CA ALA A 518 2.50 -0.33 -27.39
C ALA A 518 1.69 0.97 -27.27
N LEU A 519 0.39 0.93 -27.62
CA LEU A 519 -0.52 2.06 -27.49
C LEU A 519 -0.68 2.50 -26.03
N LYS A 520 -0.86 1.56 -25.09
CA LYS A 520 -0.98 1.89 -23.65
C LYS A 520 0.33 2.46 -23.07
N ALA A 521 1.48 1.98 -23.53
CA ALA A 521 2.78 2.54 -23.16
C ALA A 521 2.98 3.96 -23.72
N LEU A 522 2.65 4.18 -25.01
CA LEU A 522 2.69 5.52 -25.61
C LEU A 522 1.79 6.50 -24.87
N ALA A 523 0.55 6.10 -24.55
CA ALA A 523 -0.37 6.93 -23.77
C ALA A 523 0.24 7.30 -22.41
N THR A 524 0.82 6.33 -21.71
CA THR A 524 1.48 6.54 -20.41
C THR A 524 2.63 7.54 -20.52
N ILE A 525 3.48 7.43 -21.54
CA ILE A 525 4.62 8.35 -21.75
C ILE A 525 4.14 9.75 -22.13
N ILE A 526 3.20 9.87 -23.07
CA ILE A 526 2.67 11.18 -23.50
C ILE A 526 2.00 11.89 -22.31
N GLN A 527 1.11 11.19 -21.60
CA GLN A 527 0.38 11.72 -20.43
C GLN A 527 1.26 11.91 -19.18
N SER A 528 2.54 11.53 -19.23
CA SER A 528 3.54 11.87 -18.22
C SER A 528 4.17 13.25 -18.42
N GLY A 529 3.89 13.92 -19.55
CA GLY A 529 4.36 15.26 -19.87
C GLY A 529 5.74 15.34 -20.53
N LEU A 530 6.17 14.30 -21.25
CA LEU A 530 7.49 14.29 -21.93
C LEU A 530 7.54 15.25 -23.13
N ASP A 531 6.45 15.38 -23.88
CA ASP A 531 6.32 16.38 -24.95
C ASP A 531 5.60 17.60 -24.37
N PRO A 532 6.24 18.78 -24.30
CA PRO A 532 5.67 19.97 -23.66
C PRO A 532 4.47 20.56 -24.40
N ARG A 533 4.19 20.10 -25.63
CA ARG A 533 3.06 20.57 -26.43
C ARG A 533 1.73 19.96 -25.99
N ILE A 534 1.73 18.93 -25.15
CA ILE A 534 0.49 18.36 -24.62
C ILE A 534 -0.26 19.39 -23.78
N ASP A 535 -1.58 19.41 -23.91
CA ASP A 535 -2.46 20.18 -23.05
C ASP A 535 -2.32 19.70 -21.58
N PRO A 536 -1.98 20.57 -20.62
CA PRO A 536 -1.89 20.22 -19.20
C PRO A 536 -3.15 19.55 -18.64
N ALA A 537 -4.34 19.87 -19.17
CA ALA A 537 -5.60 19.24 -18.75
C ALA A 537 -5.69 17.75 -19.13
N LYS A 538 -4.88 17.30 -20.09
CA LYS A 538 -4.84 15.91 -20.58
C LYS A 538 -3.73 15.08 -19.91
N LEU A 539 -2.96 15.67 -19.00
CA LEU A 539 -1.97 14.96 -18.20
C LEU A 539 -2.66 13.98 -17.23
N SER A 540 -2.03 12.83 -17.04
CA SER A 540 -2.44 11.91 -15.98
C SER A 540 -1.92 12.39 -14.61
N LYS A 541 -2.35 11.75 -13.51
CA LYS A 541 -1.75 11.98 -12.17
C LYS A 541 -0.23 11.82 -12.16
N ILE A 542 0.29 10.95 -13.03
CA ILE A 542 1.74 10.78 -13.21
C ILE A 542 2.34 12.08 -13.77
N GLY A 543 1.68 12.76 -14.71
CA GLY A 543 2.14 14.02 -15.28
C GLY A 543 1.92 15.24 -14.38
N SER A 544 0.80 15.32 -13.66
CA SER A 544 0.41 16.49 -12.86
C SER A 544 1.09 16.58 -11.49
N ASP A 545 1.20 15.46 -10.78
CA ASP A 545 1.54 15.45 -9.34
C ASP A 545 3.05 15.27 -9.08
N GLN A 546 3.84 15.24 -10.15
CA GLN A 546 5.24 14.82 -10.13
C GLN A 546 6.14 15.89 -10.75
N ARG A 547 7.45 15.75 -10.58
CA ARG A 547 8.43 16.65 -11.22
C ARG A 547 8.38 16.52 -12.73
N ASN A 548 8.59 17.65 -13.41
CA ASN A 548 8.72 17.69 -14.87
C ASN A 548 9.92 16.86 -15.36
N TRP A 549 9.81 16.37 -16.59
CA TRP A 549 10.95 15.77 -17.28
C TRP A 549 12.09 16.78 -17.43
N PRO A 550 13.35 16.36 -17.26
CA PRO A 550 14.51 17.24 -17.41
C PRO A 550 14.91 17.45 -18.88
N PHE A 551 14.34 16.66 -19.79
CA PHE A 551 14.48 16.78 -21.24
C PHE A 551 13.09 16.64 -21.88
N SER A 552 12.95 17.14 -23.10
CA SER A 552 11.74 16.99 -23.90
C SER A 552 12.00 16.15 -25.14
N ARG A 553 10.92 15.61 -25.70
CA ARG A 553 10.96 14.97 -27.02
C ARG A 553 9.70 15.24 -27.80
N ASP A 554 9.87 15.49 -29.09
CA ASP A 554 8.77 15.64 -30.03
C ASP A 554 8.15 14.26 -30.34
N ILE A 555 7.00 13.99 -29.73
CA ILE A 555 6.24 12.75 -29.95
C ILE A 555 5.13 12.98 -30.99
N PHE A 556 4.51 14.17 -30.97
CA PHE A 556 3.44 14.52 -31.91
C PHE A 556 4.01 14.78 -33.31
N THR A 557 4.13 13.72 -34.10
CA THR A 557 4.63 13.72 -35.47
C THR A 557 3.54 13.31 -36.46
N LEU A 558 3.70 13.67 -37.74
CA LEU A 558 2.77 13.24 -38.79
C LEU A 558 2.76 11.72 -38.98
N SER A 559 3.90 11.04 -38.79
CA SER A 559 4.00 9.58 -38.89
C SER A 559 3.17 8.89 -37.80
N LEU A 560 3.28 9.36 -36.55
CA LEU A 560 2.48 8.84 -35.45
C LEU A 560 0.99 9.12 -35.66
N PHE A 561 0.63 10.35 -36.05
CA PHE A 561 -0.76 10.71 -36.35
C PHE A 561 -1.38 9.77 -37.39
N ARG A 562 -0.65 9.52 -38.48
CA ARG A 562 -1.08 8.61 -39.54
C ARG A 562 -1.22 7.17 -39.04
N ALA A 563 -0.21 6.65 -38.34
CA ALA A 563 -0.24 5.28 -37.82
C ALA A 563 -1.44 5.04 -36.89
N LEU A 564 -1.76 6.00 -36.00
CA LEU A 564 -2.94 5.95 -35.14
C LEU A 564 -4.24 6.00 -35.95
N GLY A 565 -4.31 6.88 -36.96
CA GLY A 565 -5.46 6.97 -37.87
C GLY A 565 -5.74 5.65 -38.60
N ASP A 566 -4.69 4.98 -39.11
CA ASP A 566 -4.81 3.68 -39.78
C ASP A 566 -5.32 2.58 -38.82
N LEU A 567 -5.06 2.70 -37.51
CA LEU A 567 -5.57 1.79 -36.48
C LEU A 567 -7.05 2.02 -36.12
N LEU A 568 -7.69 3.09 -36.59
CA LEU A 568 -9.13 3.31 -36.35
C LEU A 568 -10.02 2.32 -37.10
N THR A 569 -9.51 1.61 -38.10
CA THR A 569 -10.23 0.52 -38.79
C THR A 569 -9.68 -0.86 -38.43
N ASN A 570 -8.93 -0.98 -37.32
CA ASN A 570 -8.40 -2.25 -36.84
C ASN A 570 -9.55 -3.20 -36.44
N PRO A 571 -9.45 -4.52 -36.65
CA PRO A 571 -10.51 -5.47 -36.28
C PRO A 571 -10.87 -5.47 -34.79
N TYR A 572 -9.92 -5.14 -33.90
CA TYR A 572 -10.14 -5.17 -32.45
C TYR A 572 -10.59 -3.80 -31.92
N GLU A 573 -11.71 -3.78 -31.20
CA GLU A 573 -12.32 -2.55 -30.67
C GLU A 573 -11.40 -1.80 -29.70
N GLU A 574 -10.70 -2.51 -28.82
CA GLU A 574 -9.81 -1.89 -27.82
C GLU A 574 -8.65 -1.14 -28.49
N ILE A 575 -8.14 -1.63 -29.63
CA ILE A 575 -7.11 -0.96 -30.42
C ILE A 575 -7.68 0.34 -31.01
N ARG A 576 -8.85 0.26 -31.64
CA ARG A 576 -9.53 1.44 -32.19
C ARG A 576 -9.78 2.50 -31.11
N MET A 577 -10.17 2.08 -29.92
CA MET A 577 -10.44 2.97 -28.79
C MET A 577 -9.18 3.62 -28.24
N THR A 578 -8.16 2.82 -27.96
CA THR A 578 -6.90 3.35 -27.43
C THR A 578 -6.23 4.28 -28.44
N SER A 579 -6.33 3.97 -29.73
CA SER A 579 -5.83 4.83 -30.82
C SER A 579 -6.57 6.16 -30.89
N LEU A 580 -7.92 6.14 -30.83
CA LEU A 580 -8.72 7.36 -30.81
C LEU A 580 -8.40 8.23 -29.58
N THR A 581 -8.23 7.62 -28.40
CA THR A 581 -7.80 8.35 -27.20
C THR A 581 -6.44 9.03 -27.42
N LEU A 582 -5.48 8.35 -28.03
CA LEU A 582 -4.17 8.91 -28.36
C LEU A 582 -4.24 10.06 -29.37
N LEU A 583 -5.08 9.93 -30.41
CA LEU A 583 -5.36 11.04 -31.35
C LEU A 583 -5.93 12.26 -30.60
N GLY A 584 -6.81 12.02 -29.63
CA GLY A 584 -7.33 13.04 -28.72
C GLY A 584 -6.27 13.74 -27.86
N LEU A 585 -5.07 13.19 -27.71
CA LEU A 585 -3.97 13.84 -26.97
C LEU A 585 -3.16 14.82 -27.83
N PHE A 586 -3.32 14.81 -29.16
CA PHE A 586 -2.56 15.71 -30.04
C PHE A 586 -2.88 17.19 -29.74
N PRO A 587 -1.89 18.10 -29.82
CA PRO A 587 -2.09 19.53 -29.62
C PRO A 587 -3.02 20.11 -30.68
N ALA A 588 -3.97 20.96 -30.28
CA ALA A 588 -4.90 21.60 -31.22
C ALA A 588 -4.17 22.43 -32.29
N SER A 589 -3.04 23.05 -31.93
CA SER A 589 -2.18 23.81 -32.85
C SER A 589 -1.51 22.95 -33.94
N PHE A 590 -1.37 21.64 -33.72
CA PHE A 590 -0.87 20.69 -34.70
C PHE A 590 -1.99 20.17 -35.62
N LEU A 591 -3.20 20.03 -35.08
CA LEU A 591 -4.34 19.46 -35.78
C LEU A 591 -5.11 20.47 -36.61
N ARG A 592 -5.19 21.74 -36.20
CA ARG A 592 -5.94 22.79 -36.90
C ARG A 592 -5.05 23.55 -37.89
N PRO A 593 -5.48 23.75 -39.15
CA PRO A 593 -4.78 24.61 -40.09
C PRO A 593 -4.65 26.02 -39.51
N GLN A 594 -3.43 26.55 -39.41
CA GLN A 594 -3.24 27.96 -39.05
C GLN A 594 -3.45 28.82 -40.29
N ASN A 595 -4.15 29.95 -40.16
CA ASN A 595 -4.37 30.94 -41.22
C ASN A 595 -3.11 31.76 -41.55
N ILE A 596 -1.93 31.13 -41.54
CA ILE A 596 -0.68 31.80 -41.87
C ILE A 596 -0.40 31.54 -43.35
N ALA A 597 -0.35 32.62 -44.12
CA ALA A 597 0.08 32.64 -45.51
C ALA A 597 1.59 32.35 -45.59
N ASP A 598 2.00 31.12 -45.31
CA ASP A 598 3.39 30.72 -45.52
C ASP A 598 3.62 30.40 -47.00
N THR A 599 4.24 31.39 -47.60
CA THR A 599 4.92 31.35 -48.89
C THR A 599 6.06 30.34 -48.82
N ASP A 600 6.12 29.51 -49.86
CA ASP A 600 7.34 28.96 -50.44
C ASP A 600 8.32 28.16 -49.54
N SER A 601 8.14 26.84 -49.53
CA SER A 601 9.29 25.91 -49.52
C SER A 601 8.88 24.51 -50.02
N GLY A 602 8.80 24.34 -51.35
CA GLY A 602 9.25 23.16 -52.13
C GLY A 602 8.92 21.70 -51.75
N ARG A 603 8.18 21.41 -50.68
CA ARG A 603 7.66 20.07 -50.33
C ARG A 603 6.25 20.26 -49.80
N THR A 604 5.25 19.90 -50.60
CA THR A 604 3.83 19.84 -50.23
C THR A 604 3.60 18.84 -49.09
N ARG A 605 3.99 19.19 -47.85
CA ARG A 605 3.63 18.43 -46.66
C ARG A 605 2.13 18.61 -46.43
N ARG A 606 1.35 17.55 -46.70
CA ARG A 606 -0.10 17.53 -46.43
C ARG A 606 -0.35 17.72 -44.93
N HIS A 607 -1.18 18.71 -44.58
CA HIS A 607 -1.56 19.03 -43.21
C HIS A 607 -2.32 17.86 -42.54
N PRO A 608 -2.13 17.55 -41.24
CA PRO A 608 -2.82 16.44 -40.55
C PRO A 608 -4.35 16.46 -40.72
N TYR A 609 -4.98 17.63 -40.65
CA TYR A 609 -6.41 17.81 -40.91
C TYR A 609 -6.83 17.33 -42.31
N SER A 610 -6.09 17.72 -43.35
CA SER A 610 -6.38 17.26 -44.72
C SER A 610 -6.21 15.75 -44.87
N GLN A 611 -5.22 15.16 -44.18
CA GLN A 611 -5.03 13.72 -44.17
C GLN A 611 -6.18 13.00 -43.47
N LEU A 612 -6.74 13.58 -42.41
CA LEU A 612 -7.90 13.03 -41.71
C LEU A 612 -9.15 13.01 -42.61
N LEU A 613 -9.38 14.09 -43.38
CA LEU A 613 -10.47 14.15 -44.36
C LEU A 613 -10.28 13.12 -45.49
N ASP A 614 -9.06 13.00 -46.03
CA ASP A 614 -8.72 11.97 -47.02
C ASP A 614 -8.95 10.56 -46.44
N SER A 615 -8.61 10.35 -45.15
CA SER A 615 -8.82 9.07 -44.45
C SER A 615 -10.30 8.77 -44.22
N LEU A 616 -11.12 9.76 -43.91
CA LEU A 616 -12.57 9.60 -43.80
C LEU A 616 -13.16 9.08 -45.12
N ALA A 617 -12.82 9.72 -46.25
CA ALA A 617 -13.31 9.30 -47.56
C ALA A 617 -12.93 7.85 -47.88
N ARG A 618 -11.68 7.46 -47.61
CA ARG A 618 -11.22 6.07 -47.79
C ARG A 618 -11.92 5.09 -46.85
N ALA A 619 -12.13 5.48 -45.59
CA ALA A 619 -12.82 4.64 -44.62
C ALA A 619 -14.29 4.43 -45.00
N GLU A 620 -14.97 5.46 -45.49
CA GLU A 620 -16.35 5.36 -45.99
C GLU A 620 -16.47 4.42 -47.19
N GLU A 621 -15.56 4.56 -48.17
CA GLU A 621 -15.49 3.66 -49.33
C GLU A 621 -15.25 2.21 -48.89
N MET A 622 -14.28 1.99 -48.00
CA MET A 622 -13.93 0.66 -47.50
C MET A 622 -15.06 0.03 -46.68
N ALA A 623 -15.72 0.80 -45.82
CA ALA A 623 -16.87 0.33 -45.04
C ALA A 623 -18.06 -0.01 -45.94
N GLY A 624 -18.28 0.78 -47.00
CA GLY A 624 -19.27 0.50 -48.03
C GLY A 624 -18.99 -0.80 -48.78
N GLN A 625 -17.77 -0.97 -49.31
CA GLN A 625 -17.37 -2.14 -50.10
C GLN A 625 -17.37 -3.45 -49.29
N THR A 626 -16.95 -3.40 -48.03
CA THR A 626 -16.78 -4.60 -47.19
C THR A 626 -18.00 -4.95 -46.35
N SER A 627 -18.86 -3.97 -46.07
CA SER A 627 -19.98 -4.07 -45.12
C SER A 627 -19.58 -4.59 -43.72
N ARG A 628 -18.30 -4.52 -43.37
CA ARG A 628 -17.75 -5.04 -42.10
C ARG A 628 -18.00 -4.06 -40.96
N ALA A 629 -18.40 -4.59 -39.80
CA ALA A 629 -18.76 -3.79 -38.63
C ALA A 629 -17.58 -2.96 -38.07
N ASP A 630 -16.36 -3.51 -38.07
CA ASP A 630 -15.15 -2.81 -37.62
C ASP A 630 -14.76 -1.63 -38.53
N HIS A 631 -15.00 -1.75 -39.84
CA HIS A 631 -14.78 -0.65 -40.79
C HIS A 631 -15.83 0.45 -40.61
N ALA A 632 -17.10 0.08 -40.41
CA ALA A 632 -18.17 1.02 -40.08
C ALA A 632 -17.92 1.76 -38.74
N ASP A 633 -17.45 1.05 -37.71
CA ASP A 633 -17.05 1.65 -36.43
C ASP A 633 -15.87 2.61 -36.60
N GLY A 634 -14.90 2.28 -37.47
CA GLY A 634 -13.81 3.18 -37.81
C GLY A 634 -14.29 4.50 -38.44
N VAL A 635 -15.23 4.44 -39.39
CA VAL A 635 -15.89 5.63 -39.95
C VAL A 635 -16.52 6.46 -38.84
N ALA A 636 -17.28 5.82 -37.94
CA ALA A 636 -17.95 6.49 -36.84
C ALA A 636 -16.98 7.21 -35.89
N ARG A 637 -15.84 6.60 -35.58
CA ARG A 637 -14.78 7.18 -34.74
C ARG A 637 -14.05 8.34 -35.42
N ILE A 638 -13.84 8.28 -36.73
CA ILE A 638 -13.26 9.42 -37.48
C ILE A 638 -14.22 10.62 -37.44
N TYR A 639 -15.53 10.39 -37.64
CA TYR A 639 -16.54 11.44 -37.48
C TYR A 639 -16.56 12.03 -36.07
N HIS A 640 -16.52 11.16 -35.04
CA HIS A 640 -16.44 11.60 -33.65
C HIS A 640 -15.22 12.49 -33.40
N PHE A 641 -14.04 12.07 -33.88
CA PHE A 641 -12.83 12.87 -33.74
C PHE A 641 -12.91 14.22 -34.48
N LEU A 642 -13.46 14.23 -35.70
CA LEU A 642 -13.71 15.48 -36.44
C LEU A 642 -14.68 16.40 -35.68
N PHE A 643 -15.72 15.84 -35.09
CA PHE A 643 -16.69 16.58 -34.29
C PHE A 643 -16.05 17.19 -33.04
N ASP A 644 -15.17 16.47 -32.36
CA ASP A 644 -14.41 17.00 -31.22
C ASP A 644 -13.47 18.14 -31.62
N LEU A 645 -12.92 18.10 -32.83
CA LEU A 645 -12.06 19.16 -33.37
C LEU A 645 -12.82 20.37 -33.90
N ALA A 646 -14.09 20.22 -34.27
CA ALA A 646 -14.90 21.25 -34.89
C ALA A 646 -15.37 22.34 -33.90
N ASP A 647 -15.53 23.56 -34.40
CA ASP A 647 -16.04 24.68 -33.63
C ASP A 647 -17.56 24.56 -33.43
N THR A 648 -18.06 25.15 -32.33
CA THR A 648 -19.50 25.19 -32.04
C THR A 648 -20.23 26.13 -32.99
N GLY A 649 -21.36 25.68 -33.54
CA GLY A 649 -22.21 26.50 -34.41
C GLY A 649 -22.32 25.93 -35.82
N ARG A 650 -22.60 26.81 -36.77
CA ARG A 650 -22.76 26.53 -38.20
C ARG A 650 -21.98 27.55 -39.01
N CYS A 651 -21.45 27.14 -40.16
CA CYS A 651 -20.81 28.06 -41.09
C CYS A 651 -21.78 29.19 -41.50
N SER A 652 -21.32 30.44 -41.47
CA SER A 652 -22.11 31.63 -41.85
C SER A 652 -21.85 32.09 -43.30
N GLY A 653 -21.18 31.30 -44.14
CA GLY A 653 -20.80 31.69 -45.51
C GLY A 653 -20.59 30.55 -46.51
N GLN A 654 -20.40 30.90 -47.79
CA GLN A 654 -20.34 29.98 -48.94
C GLN A 654 -18.97 29.29 -49.20
N LYS A 655 -17.97 29.46 -48.33
CA LYS A 655 -16.65 28.79 -48.50
C LYS A 655 -16.63 27.45 -47.75
N ILE A 656 -16.45 26.39 -48.53
CA ILE A 656 -16.78 25.00 -48.20
C ILE A 656 -15.60 24.31 -47.52
N ILE A 657 -15.64 24.20 -46.19
CA ILE A 657 -15.08 23.04 -45.49
C ILE A 657 -16.18 22.54 -44.54
N VAL A 658 -16.91 21.51 -44.98
CA VAL A 658 -18.12 20.97 -44.31
C VAL A 658 -17.84 20.48 -42.89
N TYR A 659 -16.58 20.21 -42.54
CA TYR A 659 -16.19 19.56 -41.29
C TYR A 659 -15.64 20.51 -40.22
N ASP A 660 -15.64 21.83 -40.46
CA ASP A 660 -15.10 22.80 -39.50
C ASP A 660 -16.05 23.15 -38.36
N TYR A 661 -17.35 22.91 -38.54
CA TYR A 661 -18.40 23.21 -37.56
C TYR A 661 -19.21 21.98 -37.19
N LYS A 662 -19.52 21.86 -35.90
CA LYS A 662 -20.27 20.71 -35.34
C LYS A 662 -21.61 20.48 -36.04
N TYR A 663 -22.36 21.54 -36.34
CA TYR A 663 -23.65 21.41 -37.04
C TYR A 663 -23.49 20.86 -38.45
N ASP A 664 -22.49 21.36 -39.19
CA ASP A 664 -22.29 21.00 -40.59
C ASP A 664 -21.82 19.53 -40.73
N ILE A 665 -21.09 19.01 -39.74
CA ILE A 665 -20.76 17.57 -39.66
C ILE A 665 -22.04 16.73 -39.52
N VAL A 666 -22.93 17.10 -38.59
CA VAL A 666 -24.18 16.37 -38.35
C VAL A 666 -25.10 16.45 -39.57
N ASP A 667 -25.23 17.64 -40.17
CA ASP A 667 -25.99 17.89 -41.41
C ASP A 667 -25.45 17.05 -42.58
N SER A 668 -24.13 16.92 -42.69
CA SER A 668 -23.47 16.06 -43.68
C SER A 668 -23.83 14.59 -43.50
N ILE A 669 -23.78 14.07 -42.27
CA ILE A 669 -24.12 12.68 -41.97
C ILE A 669 -25.62 12.41 -42.26
N LEU A 670 -26.51 13.31 -41.84
CA LEU A 670 -27.95 13.20 -42.11
C LEU A 670 -28.25 13.26 -43.61
N THR A 671 -27.65 14.20 -44.33
CA THR A 671 -27.80 14.30 -45.80
C THR A 671 -27.34 13.02 -46.50
N LYS A 672 -26.25 12.40 -46.04
CA LYS A 672 -25.78 11.11 -46.57
C LYS A 672 -26.80 9.99 -46.30
N LEU A 673 -27.39 9.93 -45.11
CA LEU A 673 -28.42 8.95 -44.74
C LEU A 673 -29.76 9.17 -45.49
N GLU A 674 -30.20 10.41 -45.66
CA GLU A 674 -31.42 10.73 -46.41
C GLU A 674 -31.30 10.33 -47.87
N LYS A 675 -30.14 10.59 -48.50
CA LYS A 675 -29.86 10.12 -49.87
C LYS A 675 -30.03 8.62 -50.01
N VAL A 676 -29.63 7.85 -48.99
CA VAL A 676 -29.82 6.38 -48.99
C VAL A 676 -31.28 5.99 -49.07
N THR A 677 -32.18 6.70 -48.37
CA THR A 677 -33.63 6.40 -48.41
C THR A 677 -34.26 6.61 -49.78
N SER A 678 -33.61 7.40 -50.65
CA SER A 678 -34.04 7.64 -52.03
C SER A 678 -33.47 6.67 -53.06
N LEU A 679 -32.51 5.82 -52.67
CA LEU A 679 -31.88 4.84 -53.57
C LEU A 679 -32.78 3.63 -53.81
N SER A 680 -33.03 3.31 -55.08
CA SER A 680 -33.80 2.12 -55.48
C SER A 680 -32.92 0.90 -55.83
N ASP A 681 -31.63 1.13 -56.06
CA ASP A 681 -30.67 0.11 -56.48
C ASP A 681 -30.00 -0.57 -55.28
N ILE A 682 -30.21 -1.88 -55.16
CA ILE A 682 -29.69 -2.75 -54.10
C ILE A 682 -28.15 -2.77 -54.08
N THR A 683 -27.50 -2.62 -55.23
CA THR A 683 -26.03 -2.67 -55.30
C THR A 683 -25.40 -1.39 -54.76
N THR A 684 -25.96 -0.23 -55.12
CA THR A 684 -25.56 1.08 -54.54
C THR A 684 -25.90 1.16 -53.04
N LEU A 685 -27.03 0.59 -52.62
CA LEU A 685 -27.41 0.50 -51.20
C LEU A 685 -26.39 -0.29 -50.38
N ARG A 686 -25.96 -1.46 -50.89
CA ARG A 686 -24.97 -2.33 -50.23
C ARG A 686 -23.60 -1.67 -50.10
N ASN A 687 -23.22 -0.86 -51.09
CA ASN A 687 -21.93 -0.16 -51.11
C ASN A 687 -21.93 1.15 -50.30
N THR A 688 -23.01 1.47 -49.58
CA THR A 688 -23.09 2.66 -48.75
C THR A 688 -22.82 2.33 -47.28
N PRO A 689 -21.94 3.05 -46.55
CA PRO A 689 -21.58 2.74 -45.17
C PRO A 689 -22.63 3.20 -44.13
N ILE A 690 -23.89 2.76 -44.29
CA ILE A 690 -25.06 3.18 -43.48
C ILE A 690 -24.79 2.98 -41.98
N HIS A 691 -24.28 1.80 -41.60
CA HIS A 691 -23.97 1.50 -40.20
C HIS A 691 -22.92 2.46 -39.62
N GLY A 692 -21.94 2.88 -40.43
CA GLY A 692 -20.92 3.83 -40.00
C GLY A 692 -21.50 5.21 -39.74
N HIS A 693 -22.40 5.68 -40.60
CA HIS A 693 -23.12 6.96 -40.44
C HIS A 693 -24.06 6.94 -39.23
N LEU A 694 -24.83 5.87 -39.03
CA LEU A 694 -25.71 5.73 -37.85
C LEU A 694 -24.92 5.67 -36.54
N SER A 695 -23.82 4.91 -36.51
CA SER A 695 -22.92 4.88 -35.37
C SER A 695 -22.22 6.23 -35.13
N ALA A 696 -21.88 6.97 -36.19
CA ALA A 696 -21.32 8.32 -36.07
C ALA A 696 -22.29 9.25 -35.34
N LEU A 697 -23.58 9.25 -35.72
CA LEU A 697 -24.62 10.02 -35.04
C LEU A 697 -24.71 9.66 -33.55
N ARG A 698 -24.61 8.37 -33.22
CA ARG A 698 -24.60 7.92 -31.81
C ARG A 698 -23.42 8.48 -31.01
N PHE A 699 -22.24 8.62 -31.62
CA PHE A 699 -21.08 9.19 -30.92
C PHE A 699 -21.16 10.72 -30.76
N VAL A 700 -21.69 11.45 -31.75
CA VAL A 700 -21.71 12.92 -31.73
C VAL A 700 -22.94 13.52 -31.05
N LEU A 701 -24.03 12.75 -30.94
CA LEU A 701 -25.22 13.16 -30.21
C LEU A 701 -25.12 12.70 -28.74
N PRO A 702 -25.35 13.58 -27.75
CA PRO A 702 -25.34 13.17 -26.36
C PRO A 702 -26.48 12.16 -26.11
N VAL A 703 -26.12 10.95 -25.63
CA VAL A 703 -27.11 10.05 -25.04
C VAL A 703 -27.62 10.72 -23.79
N SER A 704 -28.81 11.30 -23.86
CA SER A 704 -29.51 11.77 -22.67
C SER A 704 -29.90 10.51 -21.90
N ASP A 705 -29.21 10.21 -20.79
CA ASP A 705 -29.70 9.26 -19.80
C ASP A 705 -31.02 9.82 -19.25
N THR A 706 -32.13 9.46 -19.87
CA THR A 706 -33.49 9.72 -19.36
C THR A 706 -33.75 8.78 -18.19
N THR A 707 -33.06 9.00 -17.07
CA THR A 707 -33.41 8.44 -15.75
C THR A 707 -33.25 9.48 -14.66
N THR A 708 -33.85 10.65 -14.85
CA THR A 708 -34.25 11.54 -13.74
C THR A 708 -35.50 12.33 -14.15
N VAL A 709 -36.67 11.78 -13.83
CA VAL A 709 -37.84 12.52 -13.33
C VAL A 709 -38.45 11.69 -12.21
#